data_AF-A0A851P5S2-F1
#
_entry.id   AF-A0A851P5S2-F1
#
_cell.length_a   1.000
_cell.length_b   1.000
_cell.length_c   1.000
_cell.angle_alpha   90.00
_cell.angle_beta   90.00
_cell.angle_gamma   90.00
#
_symmetry.space_group_name_H-M   'P 1'
#
loop_
_entity.id
_entity.type
_entity.pdbx_description
1 polymer ?
#
loop_
_entity_poly.entity_id
_entity_poly.type
_entity_poly.pdbx_seq_one_letter_code
_entity_poly.pdbx_strand_id
1 'polypeptide(L)'
;MADSSSDSDNFFRGRIGRRPPFRASHNRARNYGAEEVREKIHTLASTLQDTNRNLRHVDHLLGQYREYNKEQTEAIATLKETLEQSIGQLRNQRLTRNTGMRSASLSSLYPSDLDGETVSGNHHFLPTSPLRDYRDSQDSRHRRSRSASVRFVNEADDLDQLHCFHQSLRDLSSEQVRLGGDISRELSRRNRTDAEVRETLTELSEKLTESQRQETVRFFFLLKVSARVERRLQEIEQEMRAERQLVERRQDQLGQMSVQLQEALKKQDAKAAETEELMKSKLVKYESEKNQLEQELERFRKKLNQSEGSREALLHQIEDLRSQLLRAEEDRVELQRQISRATMHHQSSQDVQENERRIRTAERYEREKQELEKHILELKAKLNHNAVMSEVEELKRCIERKDKENAQLVMHIEVLTSDLENREKQQQKMLDQLKEIQSCYKACENGRKQTELQSAELARQVEESTKEAERYLTEFKHSEALRLETEKKREDLKMRAQETIRQWKLRCKKLDREVEKQNETVSELTDRNNQILKEKDDLRSQLLSAIHQIENLRKELNDVLTRRAQQEEELHSKEVKLNEMKSQQVSLEEEIKEVQGTVNKLENELKKQVFLQNQMQAEKEHLEQELAASNSIHEKDQERLLEMQADVKNLSAARVELTNRIAEEEKVKKELHKSLSDLQKHQESKHEEMTSANRQLKMERELHQQELADLRLELQNVKVKHERNVQELMKLLKQEKDDADAQIRMLKMELVEEKSTVKTQCRQLEKIKIECDKLSEELTQNEEENVLLRQKCEFVKQELEKKDKQISDEEDHLRRMDEARQKFKVQLHHLEMEQESILTMIGSEIDAACKIFSRDSMEKFKVI
;
A
#
# COMPACT_ATOMS: atom_id res chain seq x y z
N MET A 1 37.19 23.01 -44.59
CA MET A 1 37.77 22.00 -45.51
C MET A 1 37.57 20.64 -44.85
N ALA A 2 37.37 19.58 -45.65
CA ALA A 2 37.54 18.14 -45.36
C ALA A 2 37.19 17.59 -43.93
N ASP A 3 36.43 16.50 -43.77
CA ASP A 3 35.70 15.69 -44.76
C ASP A 3 34.63 14.79 -44.07
N SER A 4 33.69 14.28 -44.90
CA SER A 4 33.02 12.95 -44.94
C SER A 4 33.11 11.99 -43.72
N SER A 5 32.16 11.08 -43.41
CA SER A 5 31.06 10.38 -44.12
C SER A 5 30.06 9.80 -43.07
N SER A 6 28.91 9.16 -43.35
CA SER A 6 27.87 9.21 -44.42
C SER A 6 26.64 8.36 -43.96
N ASP A 7 25.62 8.28 -44.81
CA ASP A 7 24.52 7.30 -44.95
C ASP A 7 23.31 7.43 -43.98
N SER A 8 22.04 7.46 -44.45
CA SER A 8 21.45 7.53 -45.81
C SER A 8 19.97 8.01 -45.67
N ASP A 9 19.11 8.21 -46.68
CA ASP A 9 19.19 8.00 -48.14
C ASP A 9 18.48 9.15 -48.92
N ASN A 10 17.46 8.88 -49.77
CA ASN A 10 17.01 9.78 -50.84
C ASN A 10 15.49 10.05 -50.87
N PHE A 11 15.13 11.30 -51.17
CA PHE A 11 13.81 11.68 -51.70
C PHE A 11 13.98 12.44 -53.03
N PHE A 12 13.61 11.83 -54.16
CA PHE A 12 13.40 12.52 -55.43
C PHE A 12 11.88 12.59 -55.71
N ARG A 13 11.26 13.77 -55.56
CA ARG A 13 11.20 14.89 -56.52
C ARG A 13 10.18 14.65 -57.65
N GLY A 14 9.01 15.27 -57.50
CA GLY A 14 7.97 15.32 -58.53
C GLY A 14 7.03 16.53 -58.36
N ARG A 15 7.50 17.74 -58.70
CA ARG A 15 6.67 18.96 -58.70
C ARG A 15 6.64 19.61 -60.08
N ILE A 16 5.56 19.38 -60.82
CA ILE A 16 5.09 20.23 -61.92
C ILE A 16 3.59 20.42 -61.69
N GLY A 17 3.10 21.66 -61.75
CA GLY A 17 1.68 21.96 -61.49
C GLY A 17 1.00 22.63 -62.67
N ARG A 18 -0.34 22.66 -62.66
CA ARG A 18 -1.21 23.64 -63.36
C ARG A 18 -2.67 23.52 -62.92
N ARG A 19 -3.32 24.66 -62.71
CA ARG A 19 -4.77 24.89 -62.93
C ARG A 19 -4.90 25.66 -64.26
N PRO A 20 -6.09 25.75 -64.88
CA PRO A 20 -7.18 24.77 -64.98
C PRO A 20 -7.37 24.36 -66.47
N PRO A 21 -8.54 23.87 -66.88
CA PRO A 21 -9.27 24.63 -67.91
C PRO A 21 -10.79 24.81 -67.64
N PHE A 22 -11.47 25.44 -68.60
CA PHE A 22 -12.83 26.02 -68.51
C PHE A 22 -13.99 25.04 -68.72
N ARG A 23 -15.21 25.53 -68.45
CA ARG A 23 -16.48 24.96 -68.97
C ARG A 23 -16.41 24.75 -70.49
N ALA A 24 -16.97 23.65 -70.97
CA ALA A 24 -17.52 23.56 -72.32
C ALA A 24 -19.03 23.23 -72.20
N SER A 25 -19.88 24.12 -72.71
CA SER A 25 -21.30 23.83 -72.93
C SER A 25 -21.49 23.51 -74.40
N HIS A 26 -21.89 22.29 -74.75
CA HIS A 26 -22.40 21.94 -76.09
C HIS A 26 -23.29 20.68 -76.02
N ASN A 27 -24.35 20.66 -76.82
CA ASN A 27 -25.31 19.57 -76.86
C ASN A 27 -24.80 18.40 -77.73
N ARG A 28 -24.74 17.18 -77.16
CA ARG A 28 -25.04 15.94 -77.92
C ARG A 28 -25.28 14.74 -77.01
N ALA A 29 -26.52 14.28 -76.94
CA ALA A 29 -26.89 13.07 -76.21
C ALA A 29 -26.75 11.82 -77.11
N ARG A 30 -25.76 10.98 -76.82
CA ARG A 30 -25.75 9.52 -77.06
C ARG A 30 -24.56 8.88 -76.32
N ASN A 31 -24.71 7.61 -75.93
CA ASN A 31 -23.67 6.70 -75.39
C ASN A 31 -23.26 6.78 -73.90
N TYR A 32 -23.76 7.73 -73.10
CA TYR A 32 -23.37 7.87 -71.67
C TYR A 32 -23.52 6.61 -70.79
N GLY A 33 -24.48 5.72 -71.07
CA GLY A 33 -24.79 4.58 -70.19
C GLY A 33 -23.67 3.53 -70.06
N ALA A 34 -22.77 3.40 -71.07
CA ALA A 34 -21.71 2.40 -71.03
C ALA A 34 -20.49 2.84 -70.23
N GLU A 35 -20.16 4.14 -70.26
CA GLU A 35 -19.04 4.70 -69.49
C GLU A 35 -19.44 4.93 -68.04
N GLU A 36 -20.65 5.43 -67.76
CA GLU A 36 -21.14 5.57 -66.37
C GLU A 36 -21.20 4.20 -65.65
N VAL A 37 -21.49 3.10 -66.36
CA VAL A 37 -21.41 1.73 -65.81
C VAL A 37 -19.96 1.29 -65.57
N ARG A 38 -19.01 1.61 -66.47
CA ARG A 38 -17.58 1.33 -66.23
C ARG A 38 -17.04 2.13 -65.05
N GLU A 39 -17.39 3.41 -64.93
CA GLU A 39 -17.04 4.25 -63.79
C GLU A 39 -17.62 3.68 -62.49
N LYS A 40 -18.89 3.25 -62.48
CA LYS A 40 -19.52 2.56 -61.34
C LYS A 40 -18.87 1.21 -61.00
N ILE A 41 -18.37 0.47 -62.00
CA ILE A 41 -17.62 -0.79 -61.77
C ILE A 41 -16.22 -0.51 -61.23
N HIS A 42 -15.50 0.50 -61.74
CA HIS A 42 -14.18 0.89 -61.24
C HIS A 42 -14.28 1.50 -59.83
N THR A 43 -15.33 2.26 -59.58
CA THR A 43 -15.80 2.72 -58.26
C THR A 43 -15.95 1.54 -57.30
N LEU A 44 -16.77 0.54 -57.67
CA LEU A 44 -17.02 -0.63 -56.83
C LEU A 44 -15.74 -1.45 -56.62
N ALA A 45 -14.94 -1.66 -57.67
CA ALA A 45 -13.66 -2.36 -57.58
C ALA A 45 -12.71 -1.69 -56.57
N SER A 46 -12.62 -0.35 -56.55
CA SER A 46 -11.79 0.35 -55.56
C SER A 46 -12.43 0.41 -54.16
N THR A 47 -13.76 0.53 -54.01
CA THR A 47 -14.39 0.35 -52.67
C THR A 47 -14.09 -1.02 -52.08
N LEU A 48 -14.08 -2.06 -52.92
CA LEU A 48 -13.77 -3.43 -52.53
C LEU A 48 -12.26 -3.60 -52.29
N GLN A 49 -11.39 -2.88 -53.01
CA GLN A 49 -9.95 -2.88 -52.76
C GLN A 49 -9.58 -2.17 -51.45
N ASP A 50 -10.20 -1.02 -51.14
CA ASP A 50 -9.93 -0.25 -49.93
C ASP A 50 -10.56 -0.88 -48.67
N THR A 51 -11.73 -1.50 -48.78
CA THR A 51 -12.25 -2.37 -47.70
C THR A 51 -11.38 -3.61 -47.50
N ASN A 52 -10.83 -4.23 -48.56
CA ASN A 52 -9.88 -5.35 -48.42
C ASN A 52 -8.56 -4.90 -47.76
N ARG A 53 -8.07 -3.69 -48.07
CA ARG A 53 -6.92 -3.05 -47.36
C ARG A 53 -7.24 -2.83 -45.87
N ASN A 54 -8.42 -2.29 -45.56
CA ASN A 54 -8.84 -2.04 -44.18
C ASN A 54 -8.99 -3.34 -43.38
N LEU A 55 -9.58 -4.39 -43.97
CA LEU A 55 -9.69 -5.71 -43.35
C LEU A 55 -8.31 -6.30 -43.05
N ARG A 56 -7.35 -6.24 -44.00
CA ARG A 56 -5.96 -6.69 -43.75
C ARG A 56 -5.26 -5.88 -42.66
N HIS A 57 -5.56 -4.59 -42.53
CA HIS A 57 -5.01 -3.76 -41.45
C HIS A 57 -5.60 -4.15 -40.09
N VAL A 58 -6.90 -4.45 -40.03
CA VAL A 58 -7.56 -5.00 -38.83
C VAL A 58 -6.99 -6.38 -38.49
N ASP A 59 -6.80 -7.28 -39.46
CA ASP A 59 -6.15 -8.58 -39.24
C ASP A 59 -4.72 -8.43 -38.70
N HIS A 60 -3.95 -7.45 -39.19
CA HIS A 60 -2.61 -7.16 -38.68
C HIS A 60 -2.63 -6.63 -37.23
N LEU A 61 -3.54 -5.70 -36.90
CA LEU A 61 -3.74 -5.22 -35.53
C LEU A 61 -4.19 -6.35 -34.59
N LEU A 62 -5.10 -7.21 -35.04
CA LEU A 62 -5.52 -8.42 -34.31
C LEU A 62 -4.38 -9.44 -34.16
N GLY A 63 -3.43 -9.47 -35.10
CA GLY A 63 -2.15 -10.17 -34.97
C GLY A 63 -1.32 -9.59 -33.82
N GLN A 64 -1.04 -8.28 -33.84
CA GLN A 64 -0.29 -7.59 -32.78
C GLN A 64 -0.93 -7.77 -31.40
N TYR A 65 -2.27 -7.72 -31.28
CA TYR A 65 -2.97 -7.99 -30.02
C TYR A 65 -2.84 -9.44 -29.55
N ARG A 66 -2.76 -10.42 -30.46
CA ARG A 66 -2.49 -11.84 -30.11
C ARG A 66 -1.04 -12.03 -29.67
N GLU A 67 -0.10 -11.38 -30.36
CA GLU A 67 1.33 -11.41 -30.03
C GLU A 67 1.58 -10.78 -28.66
N TYR A 68 1.04 -9.58 -28.41
CA TYR A 68 1.13 -8.93 -27.10
C TYR A 68 0.45 -9.72 -25.97
N ASN A 69 -0.69 -10.37 -26.22
CA ASN A 69 -1.34 -11.25 -25.24
C ASN A 69 -0.51 -12.53 -24.98
N LYS A 70 0.16 -13.07 -26.01
CA LYS A 70 1.10 -14.18 -25.88
C LYS A 70 2.33 -13.79 -25.07
N GLU A 71 2.93 -12.62 -25.35
CA GLU A 71 4.04 -12.05 -24.56
C GLU A 71 3.64 -11.82 -23.09
N GLN A 72 2.45 -11.26 -22.83
CA GLN A 72 1.90 -11.14 -21.47
C GLN A 72 1.71 -12.52 -20.81
N THR A 73 1.25 -13.52 -21.55
CA THR A 73 1.07 -14.89 -21.04
C THR A 73 2.41 -15.56 -20.71
N GLU A 74 3.44 -15.32 -21.52
CA GLU A 74 4.81 -15.81 -21.31
C GLU A 74 5.50 -15.07 -20.14
N ALA A 75 5.25 -13.77 -19.97
CA ALA A 75 5.66 -13.01 -18.80
C ALA A 75 4.96 -13.51 -17.51
N ILE A 76 3.67 -13.84 -17.57
CA ILE A 76 2.94 -14.43 -16.44
C ILE A 76 3.44 -15.85 -16.14
N ALA A 77 3.80 -16.64 -17.16
CA ALA A 77 4.38 -17.97 -16.99
C ALA A 77 5.75 -17.92 -16.30
N THR A 78 6.66 -17.04 -16.76
CA THR A 78 7.99 -16.86 -16.14
C THR A 78 7.91 -16.24 -14.74
N LEU A 79 6.94 -15.36 -14.46
CA LEU A 79 6.65 -14.89 -13.10
C LEU A 79 6.12 -16.01 -12.18
N LYS A 80 5.29 -16.92 -12.69
CA LYS A 80 4.87 -18.11 -11.93
C LYS A 80 6.03 -19.06 -11.68
N GLU A 81 6.86 -19.33 -12.68
CA GLU A 81 8.02 -20.20 -12.57
C GLU A 81 9.03 -19.66 -11.55
N THR A 82 9.40 -18.37 -11.63
CA THR A 82 10.32 -17.75 -10.65
C THR A 82 9.74 -17.70 -9.24
N LEU A 83 8.42 -17.54 -9.09
CA LEU A 83 7.74 -17.63 -7.79
C LEU A 83 7.71 -19.07 -7.26
N GLU A 84 7.53 -20.07 -8.12
CA GLU A 84 7.60 -21.49 -7.76
C GLU A 84 9.03 -21.93 -7.41
N GLN A 85 10.04 -21.46 -8.15
CA GLN A 85 11.46 -21.61 -7.81
C GLN A 85 11.78 -20.97 -6.44
N SER A 86 11.24 -19.78 -6.15
CA SER A 86 11.37 -19.12 -4.84
C SER A 86 10.70 -19.91 -3.71
N ILE A 87 9.49 -20.45 -3.94
CA ILE A 87 8.83 -21.39 -3.01
C ILE A 87 9.68 -22.66 -2.82
N GLY A 88 10.30 -23.17 -3.88
CA GLY A 88 11.24 -24.29 -3.83
C GLY A 88 12.48 -23.98 -2.96
N GLN A 89 13.10 -22.81 -3.15
CA GLN A 89 14.21 -22.34 -2.32
C GLN A 89 13.80 -22.18 -0.84
N LEU A 90 12.62 -21.61 -0.57
CA LEU A 90 12.09 -21.48 0.79
C LEU A 90 11.73 -22.83 1.43
N ARG A 91 11.24 -23.81 0.66
CA ARG A 91 11.04 -25.19 1.13
C ARG A 91 12.38 -25.85 1.44
N ASN A 92 13.38 -25.70 0.57
CA ASN A 92 14.72 -26.25 0.77
C ASN A 92 15.42 -25.62 1.99
N GLN A 93 15.30 -24.31 2.22
CA GLN A 93 15.81 -23.65 3.43
C GLN A 93 15.12 -24.11 4.73
N ARG A 94 13.84 -24.50 4.67
CA ARG A 94 13.14 -25.12 5.82
C ARG A 94 13.63 -26.55 6.05
N LEU A 95 13.86 -27.32 4.98
CA LEU A 95 14.39 -28.68 5.06
C LEU A 95 15.82 -28.71 5.63
N THR A 96 16.71 -27.81 5.20
CA THR A 96 18.09 -27.74 5.75
C THR A 96 18.15 -27.20 7.17
N ARG A 97 17.21 -26.35 7.59
CA ARG A 97 17.05 -25.99 9.02
C ARG A 97 16.56 -27.17 9.86
N ASN A 98 15.67 -28.00 9.34
CA ASN A 98 15.10 -29.14 10.08
C ASN A 98 16.06 -30.33 10.29
N THR A 99 17.23 -30.36 9.64
CA THR A 99 18.23 -31.42 9.86
C THR A 99 19.15 -31.19 11.08
N GLY A 100 19.13 -30.00 11.70
CA GLY A 100 20.11 -29.62 12.73
C GLY A 100 19.75 -29.98 14.18
N MET A 101 18.49 -29.81 14.60
CA MET A 101 18.11 -29.86 16.02
C MET A 101 16.79 -30.62 16.23
N ARG A 102 16.77 -31.51 17.23
CA ARG A 102 15.57 -32.27 17.65
C ARG A 102 14.93 -31.66 18.90
N SER A 103 13.59 -31.65 18.89
CA SER A 103 12.67 -31.69 20.06
C SER A 103 12.13 -30.39 20.67
N ALA A 104 10.89 -30.51 21.19
CA ALA A 104 10.22 -29.67 22.20
C ALA A 104 9.64 -28.30 21.80
N SER A 105 8.65 -28.34 20.91
CA SER A 105 7.34 -27.66 21.01
C SER A 105 7.15 -26.38 21.85
N LEU A 106 6.78 -25.28 21.17
CA LEU A 106 5.57 -24.51 21.49
C LEU A 106 4.84 -24.19 20.17
N SER A 107 3.50 -24.12 20.20
CA SER A 107 2.66 -23.91 19.01
C SER A 107 1.49 -22.98 19.31
N SER A 108 1.18 -22.08 18.37
CA SER A 108 0.02 -21.19 18.38
C SER A 108 -0.12 -20.56 16.98
N LEU A 109 -1.28 -20.51 16.33
CA LEU A 109 -2.59 -21.13 16.59
C LEU A 109 -3.30 -21.30 15.23
N TYR A 110 -4.14 -22.32 15.08
CA TYR A 110 -5.16 -22.38 14.02
C TYR A 110 -6.42 -23.07 14.61
N PRO A 111 -7.65 -22.64 14.27
CA PRO A 111 -8.88 -23.10 14.93
C PRO A 111 -9.45 -24.38 14.32
N SER A 112 -10.54 -24.88 14.91
CA SER A 112 -11.30 -26.12 14.60
C SER A 112 -10.57 -27.42 15.01
N ASP A 113 -11.13 -28.33 15.82
CA ASP A 113 -12.49 -28.46 16.36
C ASP A 113 -12.49 -28.98 17.83
N LEU A 114 -13.64 -28.91 18.51
CA LEU A 114 -13.85 -29.45 19.88
C LEU A 114 -14.88 -30.57 19.88
N ASP A 115 -14.45 -31.80 20.20
CA ASP A 115 -15.26 -32.89 20.79
C ASP A 115 -14.30 -33.99 21.28
N GLY A 116 -14.70 -34.81 22.27
CA GLY A 116 -13.93 -35.99 22.70
C GLY A 116 -13.32 -35.92 24.11
N GLU A 117 -14.15 -36.24 25.10
CA GLU A 117 -13.85 -36.29 26.53
C GLU A 117 -12.90 -37.46 26.95
N THR A 118 -12.41 -37.41 28.21
CA THR A 118 -11.99 -38.52 29.11
C THR A 118 -10.49 -38.83 29.41
N VAL A 119 -10.12 -38.51 30.67
CA VAL A 119 -9.57 -39.41 31.72
C VAL A 119 -8.12 -39.99 31.65
N SER A 120 -7.31 -39.51 32.61
CA SER A 120 -6.25 -40.20 33.40
C SER A 120 -4.92 -40.64 32.75
N GLY A 121 -3.81 -40.35 33.47
CA GLY A 121 -2.44 -40.71 33.07
C GLY A 121 -1.33 -40.33 34.06
N ASN A 122 -1.54 -40.55 35.37
CA ASN A 122 -0.54 -40.27 36.41
C ASN A 122 0.69 -41.19 36.32
N HIS A 123 1.91 -40.64 36.25
CA HIS A 123 3.13 -41.27 36.78
C HIS A 123 4.10 -40.21 37.32
N HIS A 124 4.95 -40.60 38.28
CA HIS A 124 5.48 -39.68 39.30
C HIS A 124 6.92 -39.18 39.07
N PHE A 125 7.19 -38.02 39.67
CA PHE A 125 8.54 -37.53 39.99
C PHE A 125 9.29 -38.44 40.96
N LEU A 126 10.62 -38.34 40.97
CA LEU A 126 11.41 -38.45 42.21
C LEU A 126 12.70 -37.60 42.11
N PRO A 127 12.81 -36.45 42.82
CA PRO A 127 14.05 -35.70 42.97
C PRO A 127 14.84 -36.17 44.20
N THR A 128 16.17 -36.06 44.17
CA THR A 128 17.03 -36.49 45.29
C THR A 128 17.30 -35.39 46.31
N SER A 129 16.81 -35.63 47.52
CA SER A 129 17.33 -35.15 48.82
C SER A 129 16.96 -33.72 49.29
N PRO A 130 16.85 -33.48 50.62
CA PRO A 130 15.88 -32.51 51.13
C PRO A 130 16.39 -31.47 52.15
N LEU A 131 15.57 -30.41 52.30
CA LEU A 131 15.23 -29.64 53.51
C LEU A 131 16.31 -29.27 54.56
N ARG A 132 16.38 -27.97 54.90
CA ARG A 132 17.13 -27.48 56.08
C ARG A 132 16.39 -26.33 56.80
N ASP A 133 15.23 -26.64 57.37
CA ASP A 133 14.58 -25.78 58.35
C ASP A 133 15.19 -26.00 59.75
N TYR A 134 15.49 -24.91 60.47
CA TYR A 134 15.47 -24.88 61.95
C TYR A 134 15.48 -23.45 62.51
N ARG A 135 14.27 -22.98 62.85
CA ARG A 135 13.91 -22.04 63.92
C ARG A 135 12.86 -22.78 64.77
N ASP A 136 12.65 -22.57 66.06
CA ASP A 136 13.33 -21.76 67.08
C ASP A 136 13.22 -22.52 68.42
N SER A 137 14.17 -22.36 69.34
CA SER A 137 14.00 -22.69 70.78
C SER A 137 15.07 -22.01 71.63
N GLN A 138 14.68 -21.63 72.85
CA GLN A 138 15.55 -21.12 73.93
C GLN A 138 16.60 -22.19 74.34
N ASP A 139 17.72 -21.90 75.03
CA ASP A 139 17.86 -20.92 76.12
C ASP A 139 19.33 -20.46 76.39
N SER A 140 19.49 -19.69 77.47
CA SER A 140 20.55 -18.76 77.86
C SER A 140 22.02 -19.23 78.07
N ARG A 141 22.90 -18.22 78.11
CA ARG A 141 24.22 -18.08 78.79
C ARG A 141 25.53 -18.35 78.02
N HIS A 142 26.25 -17.23 77.83
CA HIS A 142 27.71 -17.06 77.93
C HIS A 142 28.69 -18.19 77.52
N ARG A 143 29.57 -17.88 76.55
CA ARG A 143 30.99 -17.54 76.86
C ARG A 143 31.73 -16.88 75.68
N ARG A 144 32.98 -16.49 75.94
CA ARG A 144 33.80 -15.50 75.21
C ARG A 144 35.13 -16.14 74.78
N SER A 145 35.57 -15.91 73.53
CA SER A 145 36.89 -16.28 72.96
C SER A 145 37.12 -17.82 72.85
N ARG A 146 38.09 -18.35 72.09
CA ARG A 146 39.41 -17.87 71.61
C ARG A 146 39.61 -18.33 70.15
N SER A 147 40.22 -17.57 69.23
CA SER A 147 41.60 -17.06 69.20
C SER A 147 42.65 -18.19 69.19
N ALA A 148 43.28 -18.42 68.03
CA ALA A 148 44.32 -19.43 67.87
C ALA A 148 45.53 -19.11 68.77
N SER A 149 46.01 -20.12 69.50
CA SER A 149 47.13 -20.01 70.44
C SER A 149 48.12 -21.12 70.15
N VAL A 150 49.16 -20.82 69.35
CA VAL A 150 50.28 -21.74 69.15
C VAL A 150 50.90 -22.06 70.52
N ARG A 151 50.97 -23.35 70.84
CA ARG A 151 51.74 -23.90 71.96
C ARG A 151 52.62 -25.00 71.41
N PHE A 152 53.90 -24.94 71.74
CA PHE A 152 54.75 -26.12 71.70
C PHE A 152 54.44 -26.97 72.95
N VAL A 153 54.41 -28.29 72.79
CA VAL A 153 54.07 -29.27 73.83
C VAL A 153 55.15 -30.35 73.81
N ASN A 154 55.42 -30.99 74.96
CA ASN A 154 56.60 -31.83 75.16
C ASN A 154 56.30 -33.32 74.91
N GLU A 155 56.94 -33.91 73.89
CA GLU A 155 57.64 -35.22 73.87
C GLU A 155 57.00 -36.50 74.49
N ALA A 156 55.72 -36.53 74.90
CA ALA A 156 55.14 -37.69 75.61
C ALA A 156 53.84 -38.28 75.01
N ASP A 157 52.95 -37.47 74.42
CA ASP A 157 51.63 -37.90 73.90
C ASP A 157 51.54 -37.86 72.35
N ASP A 158 52.68 -37.98 71.67
CA ASP A 158 52.92 -37.23 70.43
C ASP A 158 52.62 -37.98 69.09
N LEU A 159 52.08 -39.21 69.13
CA LEU A 159 51.81 -39.97 67.89
C LEU A 159 50.44 -39.70 67.28
N ASP A 160 49.35 -39.80 68.05
CA ASP A 160 47.99 -39.74 67.48
C ASP A 160 47.62 -38.32 67.02
N GLN A 161 48.07 -37.27 67.73
CA GLN A 161 47.88 -35.90 67.27
C GLN A 161 48.69 -35.61 65.99
N LEU A 162 49.90 -36.14 65.89
CA LEU A 162 50.74 -36.04 64.69
C LEU A 162 50.12 -36.78 63.51
N HIS A 163 49.52 -37.95 63.73
CA HIS A 163 48.75 -38.67 62.71
C HIS A 163 47.50 -37.89 62.26
N CYS A 164 46.70 -37.33 63.17
CA CYS A 164 45.57 -36.48 62.81
C CYS A 164 46.01 -35.21 62.05
N PHE A 165 47.15 -34.61 62.40
CA PHE A 165 47.69 -33.44 61.71
C PHE A 165 48.22 -33.79 60.31
N HIS A 166 48.96 -34.89 60.16
CA HIS A 166 49.39 -35.39 58.86
C HIS A 166 48.22 -35.82 57.96
N GLN A 167 47.16 -36.40 58.53
CA GLN A 167 45.93 -36.70 57.79
C GLN A 167 45.26 -35.41 57.32
N SER A 168 45.07 -34.43 58.22
CA SER A 168 44.51 -33.12 57.87
C SER A 168 45.32 -32.39 56.78
N LEU A 169 46.65 -32.49 56.79
CA LEU A 169 47.52 -31.93 55.75
C LEU A 169 47.42 -32.68 54.41
N ARG A 170 47.27 -34.02 54.43
CA ARG A 170 47.02 -34.82 53.22
C ARG A 170 45.65 -34.50 52.62
N ASP A 171 44.63 -34.41 53.46
CA ASP A 171 43.27 -34.11 53.06
C ASP A 171 43.19 -32.70 52.46
N LEU A 172 43.78 -31.69 53.12
CA LEU A 172 43.90 -30.32 52.62
C LEU A 172 44.68 -30.25 51.29
N SER A 173 45.77 -31.01 51.15
CA SER A 173 46.53 -31.11 49.90
C SER A 173 45.71 -31.76 48.78
N SER A 174 44.92 -32.79 49.09
CA SER A 174 44.01 -33.44 48.13
C SER A 174 42.85 -32.51 47.70
N GLU A 175 42.33 -31.72 48.63
CA GLU A 175 41.33 -30.68 48.38
C GLU A 175 41.91 -29.56 47.49
N GLN A 176 43.14 -29.11 47.77
CA GLN A 176 43.85 -28.13 46.96
C GLN A 176 44.10 -28.64 45.52
N VAL A 177 44.46 -29.92 45.36
CA VAL A 177 44.58 -30.56 44.04
C VAL A 177 43.22 -30.69 43.34
N ARG A 178 42.15 -31.03 44.07
CA ARG A 178 40.79 -31.11 43.51
C ARG A 178 40.30 -29.75 43.02
N LEU A 179 40.44 -28.71 43.85
CA LEU A 179 40.15 -27.32 43.52
C LEU A 179 40.96 -26.84 42.32
N GLY A 180 42.25 -27.18 42.23
CA GLY A 180 43.06 -26.89 41.04
C GLY A 180 42.50 -27.54 39.77
N GLY A 181 42.02 -28.78 39.87
CA GLY A 181 41.33 -29.48 38.79
C GLY A 181 39.99 -28.85 38.41
N ASP A 182 39.19 -28.41 39.38
CA ASP A 182 37.90 -27.77 39.15
C ASP A 182 38.03 -26.37 38.55
N ILE A 183 38.98 -25.56 39.03
CA ILE A 183 39.34 -24.27 38.44
C ILE A 183 39.84 -24.46 36.99
N SER A 184 40.66 -25.48 36.73
CA SER A 184 41.12 -25.81 35.37
C SER A 184 39.99 -26.24 34.45
N ARG A 185 39.01 -27.01 34.96
CA ARG A 185 37.78 -27.36 34.23
C ARG A 185 36.92 -26.13 33.93
N GLU A 186 36.75 -25.22 34.89
CA GLU A 186 35.91 -24.04 34.73
C GLU A 186 36.55 -22.98 33.82
N LEU A 187 37.86 -22.77 33.88
CA LEU A 187 38.61 -22.00 32.87
C LEU A 187 38.44 -22.62 31.47
N SER A 188 38.49 -23.94 31.36
CA SER A 188 38.26 -24.66 30.11
C SER A 188 36.82 -24.59 29.60
N ARG A 189 35.84 -24.33 30.48
CA ARG A 189 34.45 -24.02 30.09
C ARG A 189 34.33 -22.58 29.61
N ARG A 190 34.80 -21.62 30.42
CA ARG A 190 34.79 -20.19 30.07
C ARG A 190 35.47 -19.91 28.74
N ASN A 191 36.62 -20.53 28.47
CA ASN A 191 37.33 -20.36 27.20
C ASN A 191 36.57 -20.91 25.98
N ARG A 192 35.66 -21.88 26.16
CA ARG A 192 34.75 -22.34 25.09
C ARG A 192 33.60 -21.36 24.89
N THR A 193 32.90 -21.00 25.96
CA THR A 193 31.78 -20.04 25.87
C THR A 193 32.23 -18.67 25.39
N ASP A 194 33.45 -18.24 25.72
CA ASP A 194 34.04 -16.98 25.23
C ASP A 194 34.47 -17.07 23.76
N ALA A 195 34.90 -18.25 23.28
CA ALA A 195 35.11 -18.49 21.85
C ALA A 195 33.78 -18.48 21.08
N GLU A 196 32.75 -19.15 21.58
CA GLU A 196 31.39 -19.18 21.03
C GLU A 196 30.75 -17.76 20.99
N VAL A 197 30.98 -16.95 22.02
CA VAL A 197 30.54 -15.53 22.06
C VAL A 197 31.32 -14.68 21.06
N ARG A 198 32.63 -14.90 20.86
CA ARG A 198 33.40 -14.21 19.82
C ARG A 198 32.94 -14.62 18.42
N GLU A 199 32.68 -15.90 18.19
CA GLU A 199 32.22 -16.46 16.90
C GLU A 199 30.85 -15.89 16.50
N THR A 200 29.89 -15.88 17.45
CA THR A 200 28.58 -15.24 17.23
C THR A 200 28.68 -13.73 17.03
N LEU A 201 29.60 -13.02 17.70
CA LEU A 201 29.88 -11.61 17.43
C LEU A 201 30.46 -11.39 16.03
N THR A 202 31.37 -12.25 15.56
CA THR A 202 31.89 -12.17 14.19
C THR A 202 30.81 -12.45 13.14
N GLU A 203 29.96 -13.47 13.34
CA GLU A 203 28.81 -13.72 12.45
C GLU A 203 27.84 -12.52 12.39
N LEU A 204 27.56 -11.88 13.53
CA LEU A 204 26.67 -10.70 13.58
C LEU A 204 27.31 -9.49 12.90
N SER A 205 28.63 -9.31 13.03
CA SER A 205 29.40 -8.28 12.32
C SER A 205 29.37 -8.50 10.81
N GLU A 206 29.63 -9.73 10.33
CA GLU A 206 29.54 -10.06 8.90
C GLU A 206 28.13 -9.79 8.37
N LYS A 207 27.09 -10.30 9.04
CA LYS A 207 25.68 -10.07 8.65
C LYS A 207 25.30 -8.58 8.61
N LEU A 208 25.87 -7.75 9.47
CA LEU A 208 25.68 -6.29 9.43
C LEU A 208 26.34 -5.66 8.18
N THR A 209 27.58 -6.07 7.85
CA THR A 209 28.25 -5.59 6.63
C THR A 209 27.59 -6.10 5.35
N GLU A 210 27.08 -7.33 5.37
CA GLU A 210 26.29 -7.94 4.29
C GLU A 210 24.98 -7.17 4.08
N SER A 211 24.30 -6.80 5.17
CA SER A 211 23.10 -5.96 5.13
C SER A 211 23.39 -4.58 4.53
N GLN A 212 24.49 -3.92 4.91
CA GLN A 212 24.89 -2.64 4.32
C GLN A 212 25.24 -2.76 2.81
N ARG A 213 25.84 -3.88 2.38
CA ARG A 213 26.05 -4.17 0.95
C ARG A 213 24.74 -4.39 0.20
N GLN A 214 23.80 -5.15 0.78
CA GLN A 214 22.48 -5.34 0.17
C GLN A 214 21.69 -4.02 0.13
N GLU A 215 21.79 -3.19 1.15
CA GLU A 215 21.08 -1.92 1.25
C GLU A 215 21.64 -0.86 0.28
N THR A 216 22.96 -0.79 0.10
CA THR A 216 23.57 0.06 -0.94
C THR A 216 23.26 -0.40 -2.36
N VAL A 217 23.23 -1.71 -2.63
CA VAL A 217 22.74 -2.27 -3.91
C VAL A 217 21.26 -1.96 -4.13
N ARG A 218 20.43 -2.08 -3.08
CA ARG A 218 18.99 -1.76 -3.10
C ARG A 218 18.74 -0.27 -3.32
N PHE A 219 19.56 0.61 -2.73
CA PHE A 219 19.54 2.05 -2.96
C PHE A 219 19.91 2.37 -4.42
N PHE A 220 20.95 1.75 -4.98
CA PHE A 220 21.33 1.94 -6.39
C PHE A 220 20.27 1.40 -7.36
N PHE A 221 19.60 0.30 -7.02
CA PHE A 221 18.45 -0.21 -7.76
C PHE A 221 17.25 0.73 -7.69
N LEU A 222 16.91 1.23 -6.50
CA LEU A 222 15.87 2.26 -6.30
C LEU A 222 16.17 3.54 -7.07
N LEU A 223 17.42 4.00 -7.11
CA LEU A 223 17.85 5.16 -7.89
C LEU A 223 17.63 4.93 -9.40
N LYS A 224 17.98 3.74 -9.91
CA LYS A 224 17.72 3.36 -11.31
C LYS A 224 16.23 3.20 -11.63
N VAL A 225 15.42 2.71 -10.69
CA VAL A 225 13.95 2.62 -10.86
C VAL A 225 13.33 4.01 -10.84
N SER A 226 13.70 4.87 -9.88
CA SER A 226 13.26 6.27 -9.83
C SER A 226 13.60 7.02 -11.11
N ALA A 227 14.86 6.96 -11.55
CA ALA A 227 15.31 7.59 -12.79
C ALA A 227 14.72 6.94 -14.07
N ARG A 228 14.03 5.79 -13.98
CA ARG A 228 13.25 5.18 -15.08
C ARG A 228 11.79 5.64 -15.03
N VAL A 229 11.19 5.73 -13.84
CA VAL A 229 9.84 6.28 -13.63
C VAL A 229 9.81 7.75 -14.02
N GLU A 230 10.80 8.54 -13.60
CA GLU A 230 10.93 9.96 -13.92
C GLU A 230 11.06 10.23 -15.42
N ARG A 231 11.87 9.44 -16.14
CA ARG A 231 11.89 9.49 -17.61
C ARG A 231 10.56 9.08 -18.23
N ARG A 232 9.90 8.02 -17.75
CA ARG A 232 8.60 7.63 -18.32
C ARG A 232 7.50 8.66 -18.04
N LEU A 233 7.57 9.38 -16.91
CA LEU A 233 6.70 10.52 -16.64
C LEU A 233 6.98 11.68 -17.60
N GLN A 234 8.24 12.01 -17.87
CA GLN A 234 8.62 13.01 -18.88
C GLN A 234 8.18 12.61 -20.30
N GLU A 235 8.30 11.34 -20.67
CA GLU A 235 7.79 10.79 -21.93
C GLU A 235 6.26 10.94 -22.03
N ILE A 236 5.51 10.51 -21.00
CA ILE A 236 4.04 10.66 -20.94
C ILE A 236 3.62 12.13 -20.99
N GLU A 237 4.37 13.04 -20.35
CA GLU A 237 4.09 14.48 -20.39
C GLU A 237 4.44 15.11 -21.76
N GLN A 238 5.30 14.49 -22.57
CA GLN A 238 5.54 14.87 -23.96
C GLN A 238 4.48 14.27 -24.90
N GLU A 239 4.12 13.00 -24.69
CA GLU A 239 3.02 12.31 -25.38
C GLU A 239 1.71 13.11 -25.22
N MET A 240 1.32 13.47 -23.98
CA MET A 240 0.14 14.31 -23.72
C MET A 240 0.19 15.68 -24.42
N ARG A 241 1.37 16.32 -24.53
CA ARG A 241 1.50 17.60 -25.25
C ARG A 241 1.33 17.43 -26.76
N ALA A 242 1.87 16.35 -27.32
CA ALA A 242 1.71 16.01 -28.73
C ALA A 242 0.26 15.61 -29.07
N GLU A 243 -0.41 14.85 -28.20
CA GLU A 243 -1.82 14.51 -28.33
C GLU A 243 -2.72 15.75 -28.26
N ARG A 244 -2.49 16.66 -27.31
CA ARG A 244 -3.23 17.94 -27.24
C ARG A 244 -3.12 18.73 -28.54
N GLN A 245 -1.91 18.85 -29.12
CA GLN A 245 -1.72 19.50 -30.42
C GLN A 245 -2.38 18.74 -31.59
N LEU A 246 -2.50 17.41 -31.51
CA LEU A 246 -3.21 16.62 -32.52
C LEU A 246 -4.74 16.73 -32.38
N VAL A 247 -5.26 16.82 -31.17
CA VAL A 247 -6.68 17.09 -30.89
C VAL A 247 -7.06 18.49 -31.33
N GLU A 248 -6.25 19.51 -31.01
CA GLU A 248 -6.41 20.89 -31.45
C GLU A 248 -6.44 20.98 -32.99
N ARG A 249 -5.47 20.38 -33.68
CA ARG A 249 -5.46 20.31 -35.16
C ARG A 249 -6.67 19.55 -35.74
N ARG A 250 -7.17 18.51 -35.07
CA ARG A 250 -8.41 17.81 -35.48
C ARG A 250 -9.64 18.68 -35.26
N GLN A 251 -9.68 19.46 -34.19
CA GLN A 251 -10.77 20.39 -33.88
C GLN A 251 -10.80 21.56 -34.88
N ASP A 252 -9.64 22.10 -35.26
CA ASP A 252 -9.51 23.07 -36.36
C ASP A 252 -9.98 22.49 -37.70
N GLN A 253 -9.59 21.25 -38.02
CA GLN A 253 -10.03 20.57 -39.24
C GLN A 253 -11.55 20.32 -39.25
N LEU A 254 -12.13 19.91 -38.12
CA LEU A 254 -13.59 19.78 -37.97
C LEU A 254 -14.30 21.14 -38.07
N GLY A 255 -13.72 22.21 -37.53
CA GLY A 255 -14.20 23.58 -37.72
C GLY A 255 -14.22 24.00 -39.19
N GLN A 256 -13.13 23.73 -39.92
CA GLN A 256 -13.03 24.01 -41.36
C GLN A 256 -14.01 23.15 -42.19
N MET A 257 -14.18 21.87 -41.87
CA MET A 257 -15.18 21.02 -42.53
C MET A 257 -16.62 21.44 -42.20
N SER A 258 -16.89 21.90 -40.97
CA SER A 258 -18.19 22.42 -40.55
C SER A 258 -18.58 23.68 -41.35
N VAL A 259 -17.64 24.62 -41.54
CA VAL A 259 -17.85 25.80 -42.40
C VAL A 259 -18.10 25.39 -43.85
N GLN A 260 -17.32 24.43 -44.39
CA GLN A 260 -17.50 23.93 -45.75
C GLN A 260 -18.85 23.21 -45.95
N LEU A 261 -19.32 22.44 -44.96
CA LEU A 261 -20.63 21.82 -44.94
C LEU A 261 -21.75 22.87 -44.86
N GLN A 262 -21.61 23.89 -44.01
CA GLN A 262 -22.60 24.96 -43.91
C GLN A 262 -22.69 25.78 -45.22
N GLU A 263 -21.57 25.99 -45.91
CA GLU A 263 -21.56 26.55 -47.26
C GLU A 263 -22.17 25.61 -48.30
N ALA A 264 -21.92 24.30 -48.23
CA ALA A 264 -22.47 23.32 -49.15
C ALA A 264 -24.01 23.22 -49.02
N LEU A 265 -24.53 23.21 -47.79
CA LEU A 265 -25.95 23.26 -47.49
C LEU A 265 -26.60 24.54 -48.04
N LYS A 266 -26.05 25.72 -47.75
CA LYS A 266 -26.53 27.00 -48.33
C LYS A 266 -26.56 26.97 -49.88
N LYS A 267 -25.60 26.29 -50.52
CA LYS A 267 -25.53 26.09 -51.99
C LYS A 267 -26.43 24.96 -52.51
N GLN A 268 -27.01 24.14 -51.63
CA GLN A 268 -28.02 23.13 -51.92
C GLN A 268 -29.42 23.70 -51.72
N ASP A 269 -29.65 24.46 -50.64
CA ASP A 269 -30.91 25.16 -50.36
C ASP A 269 -31.26 26.17 -51.45
N ALA A 270 -30.27 26.95 -51.91
CA ALA A 270 -30.44 27.86 -53.06
C ALA A 270 -30.88 27.12 -54.33
N LYS A 271 -30.32 25.94 -54.60
CA LYS A 271 -30.72 25.11 -55.76
C LYS A 271 -32.08 24.47 -55.57
N ALA A 272 -32.43 24.10 -54.34
CA ALA A 272 -33.77 23.60 -54.01
C ALA A 272 -34.81 24.69 -54.34
N ALA A 273 -34.59 25.92 -53.87
CA ALA A 273 -35.43 27.08 -54.18
C ALA A 273 -35.52 27.36 -55.70
N GLU A 274 -34.39 27.38 -56.42
CA GLU A 274 -34.38 27.51 -57.89
C GLU A 274 -35.23 26.41 -58.56
N THR A 275 -35.10 25.14 -58.13
CA THR A 275 -35.91 24.04 -58.70
C THR A 275 -37.37 24.09 -58.31
N GLU A 276 -37.71 24.60 -57.12
CA GLU A 276 -39.09 24.79 -56.66
C GLU A 276 -39.78 25.89 -57.46
N GLU A 277 -39.09 27.01 -57.72
CA GLU A 277 -39.57 28.09 -58.58
C GLU A 277 -39.75 27.62 -60.04
N LEU A 278 -38.84 26.77 -60.53
CA LEU A 278 -38.96 26.12 -61.84
C LEU A 278 -40.14 25.12 -61.90
N MET A 279 -40.45 24.44 -60.79
CA MET A 279 -41.63 23.56 -60.68
C MET A 279 -42.94 24.35 -60.59
N LYS A 280 -43.00 25.43 -59.80
CA LYS A 280 -44.13 26.38 -59.77
C LYS A 280 -44.38 26.96 -61.16
N SER A 281 -43.33 27.37 -61.87
CA SER A 281 -43.38 27.87 -63.25
C SER A 281 -43.87 26.83 -64.27
N LYS A 282 -43.72 25.53 -63.99
CA LYS A 282 -44.30 24.44 -64.81
C LYS A 282 -45.76 24.18 -64.45
N LEU A 283 -46.11 24.19 -63.17
CA LEU A 283 -47.49 24.01 -62.71
C LEU A 283 -48.42 25.10 -63.27
N VAL A 284 -48.00 26.37 -63.23
CA VAL A 284 -48.76 27.49 -63.83
C VAL A 284 -48.95 27.31 -65.34
N LYS A 285 -47.98 26.70 -66.05
CA LYS A 285 -48.12 26.37 -67.48
C LYS A 285 -49.14 25.26 -67.69
N TYR A 286 -49.01 24.13 -66.99
CA TYR A 286 -49.99 23.04 -67.08
C TYR A 286 -51.40 23.45 -66.68
N GLU A 287 -51.55 24.36 -65.72
CA GLU A 287 -52.83 24.94 -65.33
C GLU A 287 -53.39 25.85 -66.45
N SER A 288 -52.54 26.64 -67.11
CA SER A 288 -52.95 27.43 -68.29
C SER A 288 -53.32 26.56 -69.51
N GLU A 289 -52.62 25.45 -69.73
CA GLU A 289 -52.89 24.47 -70.79
C GLU A 289 -54.19 23.71 -70.51
N LYS A 290 -54.41 23.28 -69.25
CA LYS A 290 -55.68 22.71 -68.77
C LYS A 290 -56.84 23.67 -69.01
N ASN A 291 -56.69 24.94 -68.62
CA ASN A 291 -57.74 25.96 -68.80
C ASN A 291 -58.04 26.24 -70.30
N GLN A 292 -57.07 26.05 -71.20
CA GLN A 292 -57.30 26.10 -72.65
C GLN A 292 -58.09 24.87 -73.13
N LEU A 293 -57.70 23.66 -72.70
CA LEU A 293 -58.41 22.42 -73.04
C LEU A 293 -59.84 22.41 -72.51
N GLU A 294 -60.10 22.93 -71.32
CA GLU A 294 -61.46 23.08 -70.77
C GLU A 294 -62.30 24.07 -71.60
N GLN A 295 -61.72 25.17 -72.08
CA GLN A 295 -62.40 26.07 -73.03
C GLN A 295 -62.66 25.41 -74.38
N GLU A 296 -61.77 24.55 -74.88
CA GLU A 296 -61.98 23.83 -76.13
C GLU A 296 -63.05 22.76 -76.00
N LEU A 297 -63.05 21.96 -74.93
CA LEU A 297 -64.13 21.02 -74.61
C LEU A 297 -65.49 21.74 -74.52
N GLU A 298 -65.53 22.93 -73.92
CA GLU A 298 -66.75 23.73 -73.82
C GLU A 298 -67.19 24.32 -75.18
N ARG A 299 -66.26 24.65 -76.08
CA ARG A 299 -66.57 24.98 -77.49
C ARG A 299 -67.10 23.76 -78.25
N PHE A 300 -66.55 22.57 -78.02
CA PHE A 300 -67.02 21.33 -78.65
C PHE A 300 -68.41 20.92 -78.15
N ARG A 301 -68.69 21.02 -76.84
CA ARG A 301 -70.05 20.85 -76.27
C ARG A 301 -71.05 21.79 -76.94
N LYS A 302 -70.73 23.09 -77.02
CA LYS A 302 -71.63 24.07 -77.67
C LYS A 302 -71.89 23.75 -79.15
N LYS A 303 -70.90 23.24 -79.89
CA LYS A 303 -71.10 22.73 -81.27
C LYS A 303 -71.93 21.43 -81.31
N LEU A 304 -71.75 20.53 -80.34
CA LEU A 304 -72.55 19.30 -80.24
C LEU A 304 -74.02 19.64 -80.00
N ASN A 305 -74.33 20.47 -79.01
CA ASN A 305 -75.70 20.90 -78.71
C ASN A 305 -76.37 21.61 -79.92
N GLN A 306 -75.61 22.38 -80.71
CA GLN A 306 -76.08 22.98 -81.97
C GLN A 306 -76.38 21.92 -83.04
N SER A 307 -75.54 20.89 -83.15
CA SER A 307 -75.77 19.74 -84.05
C SER A 307 -76.96 18.88 -83.61
N GLU A 308 -77.14 18.69 -82.30
CA GLU A 308 -78.26 17.95 -81.72
C GLU A 308 -79.59 18.68 -81.93
N GLY A 309 -79.66 19.99 -81.67
CA GLY A 309 -80.83 20.81 -82.02
C GLY A 309 -81.12 20.84 -83.54
N SER A 310 -80.09 20.80 -84.38
CA SER A 310 -80.26 20.68 -85.84
C SER A 310 -80.79 19.31 -86.27
N ARG A 311 -80.31 18.23 -85.62
CA ARG A 311 -80.81 16.86 -85.80
C ARG A 311 -82.26 16.73 -85.31
N GLU A 312 -82.61 17.39 -84.21
CA GLU A 312 -83.97 17.42 -83.67
C GLU A 312 -84.92 18.19 -84.58
N ALA A 313 -84.51 19.33 -85.15
CA ALA A 313 -85.28 20.02 -86.17
C ALA A 313 -85.51 19.15 -87.43
N LEU A 314 -84.49 18.40 -87.86
CA LEU A 314 -84.64 17.43 -88.96
C LEU A 314 -85.56 16.24 -88.59
N LEU A 315 -85.53 15.77 -87.35
CA LEU A 315 -86.46 14.74 -86.87
C LEU A 315 -87.91 15.25 -86.87
N HIS A 316 -88.16 16.49 -86.45
CA HIS A 316 -89.50 17.09 -86.55
C HIS A 316 -89.96 17.21 -88.02
N GLN A 317 -89.08 17.62 -88.94
CA GLN A 317 -89.40 17.63 -90.38
C GLN A 317 -89.70 16.23 -90.93
N ILE A 318 -89.02 15.18 -90.45
CA ILE A 318 -89.30 13.79 -90.82
C ILE A 318 -90.66 13.34 -90.26
N GLU A 319 -91.02 13.73 -89.04
CA GLU A 319 -92.32 13.45 -88.42
C GLU A 319 -93.47 14.21 -89.11
N ASP A 320 -93.25 15.45 -89.54
CA ASP A 320 -94.18 16.23 -90.37
C ASP A 320 -94.38 15.59 -91.75
N LEU A 321 -93.30 15.13 -92.39
CA LEU A 321 -93.37 14.43 -93.68
C LEU A 321 -94.07 13.08 -93.55
N ARG A 322 -93.82 12.31 -92.48
CA ARG A 322 -94.59 11.09 -92.13
C ARG A 322 -96.06 11.40 -91.94
N SER A 323 -96.39 12.49 -91.25
CA SER A 323 -97.78 12.94 -91.02
C SER A 323 -98.48 13.39 -92.31
N GLN A 324 -97.73 13.94 -93.27
CA GLN A 324 -98.24 14.24 -94.62
C GLN A 324 -98.44 12.97 -95.45
N LEU A 325 -97.50 12.01 -95.38
CA LEU A 325 -97.57 10.73 -96.09
C LEU A 325 -98.73 9.87 -95.56
N LEU A 326 -98.95 9.85 -94.25
CA LEU A 326 -100.10 9.19 -93.62
C LEU A 326 -101.43 9.72 -94.17
N ARG A 327 -101.60 11.06 -94.23
CA ARG A 327 -102.79 11.69 -94.82
C ARG A 327 -102.96 11.35 -96.31
N ALA A 328 -101.88 11.38 -97.09
CA ALA A 328 -101.92 10.98 -98.50
C ALA A 328 -102.23 9.48 -98.70
N GLU A 329 -101.90 8.64 -97.73
CA GLU A 329 -102.21 7.21 -97.73
C GLU A 329 -103.67 6.94 -97.26
N GLU A 330 -104.20 7.74 -96.34
CA GLU A 330 -105.63 7.80 -96.01
C GLU A 330 -106.48 8.26 -97.22
N ASP A 331 -106.07 9.34 -97.90
CA ASP A 331 -106.70 9.81 -99.15
C ASP A 331 -106.65 8.75 -100.26
N ARG A 332 -105.52 8.04 -100.40
CA ARG A 332 -105.39 6.91 -101.35
C ARG A 332 -106.37 5.78 -101.00
N VAL A 333 -106.51 5.45 -99.71
CA VAL A 333 -107.48 4.43 -99.25
C VAL A 333 -108.92 4.89 -99.48
N GLU A 334 -109.24 6.17 -99.33
CA GLU A 334 -110.59 6.69 -99.58
C GLU A 334 -110.94 6.73 -101.08
N LEU A 335 -109.98 7.07 -101.95
CA LEU A 335 -110.12 6.92 -103.41
C LEU A 335 -110.25 5.44 -103.81
N GLN A 336 -109.47 4.54 -103.20
CA GLN A 336 -109.56 3.10 -103.47
C GLN A 336 -110.92 2.54 -103.01
N ARG A 337 -111.48 3.02 -101.88
CA ARG A 337 -112.85 2.74 -101.43
C ARG A 337 -113.93 3.28 -102.36
N GLN A 338 -113.69 4.36 -103.11
CA GLN A 338 -114.63 4.85 -104.14
C GLN A 338 -114.58 3.98 -105.39
N ILE A 339 -113.39 3.64 -105.89
CA ILE A 339 -113.21 2.77 -107.07
C ILE A 339 -113.81 1.37 -106.84
N SER A 340 -113.65 0.81 -105.63
CA SER A 340 -114.27 -0.48 -105.26
C SER A 340 -115.80 -0.46 -105.16
N ARG A 341 -116.48 0.70 -105.23
CA ARG A 341 -117.95 0.80 -105.26
C ARG A 341 -118.53 0.93 -106.68
N ALA A 342 -117.70 1.13 -107.70
CA ALA A 342 -118.13 1.46 -109.06
C ALA A 342 -118.21 0.26 -110.04
N THR A 343 -117.73 -0.93 -109.64
CA THR A 343 -117.45 -2.03 -110.58
C THR A 343 -118.12 -3.33 -110.16
N MET A 344 -119.36 -3.56 -110.64
CA MET A 344 -119.99 -4.84 -111.04
C MET A 344 -121.52 -4.81 -110.84
N HIS A 345 -122.30 -4.50 -111.90
CA HIS A 345 -123.53 -5.23 -112.29
C HIS A 345 -124.24 -4.60 -113.53
N HIS A 346 -124.04 -5.20 -114.72
CA HIS A 346 -125.01 -5.31 -115.86
C HIS A 346 -125.48 -3.99 -116.56
N GLN A 347 -126.13 -3.98 -117.74
CA GLN A 347 -125.96 -4.63 -119.07
C GLN A 347 -127.04 -4.02 -120.05
N SER A 348 -127.05 -4.40 -121.35
CA SER A 348 -127.99 -3.98 -122.43
C SER A 348 -127.79 -2.54 -123.00
N SER A 349 -128.13 -2.09 -124.23
CA SER A 349 -128.71 -2.54 -125.54
C SER A 349 -129.45 -1.30 -126.13
N GLN A 350 -129.64 -0.96 -127.42
CA GLN A 350 -129.20 -1.44 -128.76
C GLN A 350 -129.53 -0.36 -129.86
N ASP A 351 -129.39 -0.69 -131.16
CA ASP A 351 -130.07 -0.14 -132.38
C ASP A 351 -129.53 1.12 -133.13
N VAL A 352 -129.75 1.35 -134.47
CA VAL A 352 -129.78 0.48 -135.71
C VAL A 352 -129.91 1.33 -137.02
N GLN A 353 -129.82 0.72 -138.24
CA GLN A 353 -130.36 1.14 -139.58
C GLN A 353 -129.40 1.81 -140.63
N GLU A 354 -129.62 1.81 -141.97
CA GLU A 354 -129.71 0.72 -143.03
C GLU A 354 -129.95 1.33 -144.46
N ASN A 355 -129.43 0.77 -145.59
CA ASN A 355 -130.15 0.56 -146.90
C ASN A 355 -129.34 -0.01 -148.12
N GLU A 356 -130.05 -0.51 -149.17
CA GLU A 356 -129.59 -1.50 -150.21
C GLU A 356 -130.35 -1.36 -151.59
N ARG A 357 -130.01 -2.07 -152.71
CA ARG A 357 -130.70 -2.03 -154.05
C ARG A 357 -130.65 -3.37 -154.88
N ARG A 358 -131.30 -3.45 -156.09
CA ARG A 358 -131.97 -4.64 -156.73
C ARG A 358 -132.01 -4.59 -158.31
N ILE A 359 -132.35 -5.58 -159.20
CA ILE A 359 -132.47 -7.08 -159.23
C ILE A 359 -132.95 -7.69 -160.64
N ARG A 360 -132.56 -8.95 -161.03
CA ARG A 360 -133.17 -9.94 -162.04
C ARG A 360 -133.20 -9.68 -163.59
N THR A 361 -133.76 -10.54 -164.50
CA THR A 361 -133.22 -11.81 -165.16
C THR A 361 -134.06 -12.45 -166.34
N ALA A 362 -133.39 -13.04 -167.36
CA ALA A 362 -133.69 -14.27 -168.21
C ALA A 362 -134.64 -14.36 -169.48
N GLU A 363 -134.26 -15.27 -170.42
CA GLU A 363 -134.98 -16.13 -171.44
C GLU A 363 -135.42 -15.74 -172.90
N ARG A 364 -135.08 -16.65 -173.87
CA ARG A 364 -135.69 -17.12 -175.18
C ARG A 364 -136.27 -16.13 -176.24
N TYR A 365 -136.39 -16.42 -177.55
CA TYR A 365 -136.18 -17.63 -178.42
C TYR A 365 -135.80 -17.22 -179.88
N GLU A 366 -135.53 -18.19 -180.76
CA GLU A 366 -135.04 -18.02 -182.16
C GLU A 366 -136.15 -17.70 -183.19
N ARG A 367 -135.88 -16.79 -184.16
CA ARG A 367 -136.29 -17.00 -185.58
C ARG A 367 -135.63 -16.14 -186.66
N GLU A 368 -135.18 -14.91 -186.41
CA GLU A 368 -134.42 -14.09 -187.39
C GLU A 368 -132.95 -14.55 -187.49
N LYS A 369 -132.80 -15.87 -187.65
CA LYS A 369 -131.60 -16.67 -187.40
C LYS A 369 -130.57 -16.59 -188.55
N GLN A 370 -130.88 -15.91 -189.66
CA GLN A 370 -130.06 -15.95 -190.88
C GLN A 370 -129.43 -14.61 -191.27
N GLU A 371 -130.09 -13.46 -191.04
CA GLU A 371 -129.45 -12.15 -191.27
C GLU A 371 -128.48 -11.80 -190.14
N LEU A 372 -128.83 -12.15 -188.90
CA LEU A 372 -127.96 -11.98 -187.74
C LEU A 372 -126.66 -12.81 -187.82
N GLU A 373 -126.62 -13.95 -188.53
CA GLU A 373 -125.45 -14.84 -188.57
C GLU A 373 -124.17 -14.14 -189.05
N LYS A 374 -124.29 -13.15 -189.94
CA LYS A 374 -123.13 -12.39 -190.44
C LYS A 374 -122.58 -11.37 -189.43
N HIS A 375 -123.45 -10.75 -188.63
CA HIS A 375 -123.03 -9.84 -187.54
C HIS A 375 -122.69 -10.59 -186.24
N ILE A 376 -123.21 -11.80 -186.05
CA ILE A 376 -122.93 -12.66 -184.89
C ILE A 376 -121.44 -13.02 -184.81
N LEU A 377 -120.72 -13.18 -185.93
CA LEU A 377 -119.29 -13.49 -185.89
C LEU A 377 -118.44 -12.32 -185.35
N GLU A 378 -118.69 -11.09 -185.82
CA GLU A 378 -117.97 -9.90 -185.32
C GLU A 378 -118.34 -9.54 -183.87
N LEU A 379 -119.60 -9.75 -183.48
CA LEU A 379 -120.05 -9.53 -182.10
C LEU A 379 -119.56 -10.62 -181.14
N LYS A 380 -119.49 -11.90 -181.56
CA LYS A 380 -118.89 -12.98 -180.75
C LYS A 380 -117.42 -12.74 -180.45
N ALA A 381 -116.65 -12.23 -181.41
CA ALA A 381 -115.23 -11.89 -181.18
C ALA A 381 -115.08 -10.83 -180.07
N LYS A 382 -115.92 -9.78 -180.10
CA LYS A 382 -115.93 -8.70 -179.08
C LYS A 382 -116.46 -9.19 -177.73
N LEU A 383 -117.48 -10.05 -177.71
CA LEU A 383 -118.05 -10.58 -176.47
C LEU A 383 -117.10 -11.55 -175.76
N ASN A 384 -116.44 -12.45 -176.50
CA ASN A 384 -115.45 -13.37 -175.93
C ASN A 384 -114.26 -12.62 -175.32
N HIS A 385 -113.81 -11.52 -175.94
CA HIS A 385 -112.74 -10.69 -175.37
C HIS A 385 -113.19 -10.06 -174.04
N ASN A 386 -114.37 -9.47 -173.98
CA ASN A 386 -114.89 -8.85 -172.75
C ASN A 386 -115.16 -9.87 -171.62
N ALA A 387 -115.64 -11.08 -171.94
CA ALA A 387 -115.86 -12.13 -170.96
C ALA A 387 -114.54 -12.58 -170.30
N VAL A 388 -113.52 -12.90 -171.10
CA VAL A 388 -112.19 -13.31 -170.60
C VAL A 388 -111.51 -12.17 -169.83
N MET A 389 -111.66 -10.92 -170.25
CA MET A 389 -111.16 -9.76 -169.50
C MET A 389 -111.84 -9.62 -168.12
N SER A 390 -113.16 -9.84 -168.04
CA SER A 390 -113.91 -9.78 -166.78
C SER A 390 -113.48 -10.87 -165.79
N GLU A 391 -113.29 -12.11 -166.25
CA GLU A 391 -112.77 -13.22 -165.43
C GLU A 391 -111.35 -12.94 -164.93
N VAL A 392 -110.47 -12.40 -165.78
CA VAL A 392 -109.11 -11.98 -165.40
C VAL A 392 -109.13 -10.85 -164.35
N GLU A 393 -110.07 -9.92 -164.45
CA GLU A 393 -110.26 -8.84 -163.46
C GLU A 393 -110.87 -9.32 -162.14
N GLU A 394 -111.67 -10.39 -162.14
CA GLU A 394 -112.14 -11.04 -160.91
C GLU A 394 -111.05 -11.86 -160.23
N LEU A 395 -110.24 -12.59 -161.00
CA LEU A 395 -109.07 -13.30 -160.48
C LEU A 395 -108.03 -12.34 -159.90
N LYS A 396 -107.74 -11.21 -160.57
CA LYS A 396 -106.90 -10.12 -160.00
C LYS A 396 -107.45 -9.61 -158.67
N ARG A 397 -108.75 -9.26 -158.61
CA ARG A 397 -109.42 -8.82 -157.38
C ARG A 397 -109.50 -9.91 -156.31
N CYS A 398 -109.30 -11.18 -156.64
CA CYS A 398 -109.20 -12.29 -155.69
C CYS A 398 -107.78 -12.45 -155.15
N ILE A 399 -106.78 -12.42 -156.04
CA ILE A 399 -105.35 -12.42 -155.71
C ILE A 399 -105.03 -11.23 -154.80
N GLU A 400 -105.42 -10.01 -155.17
CA GLU A 400 -105.22 -8.81 -154.33
C GLU A 400 -105.82 -8.91 -152.93
N ARG A 401 -106.96 -9.62 -152.76
CA ARG A 401 -107.53 -9.86 -151.43
C ARG A 401 -106.69 -10.85 -150.65
N LYS A 402 -106.25 -11.94 -151.29
CA LYS A 402 -105.35 -12.92 -150.66
C LYS A 402 -103.97 -12.35 -150.37
N ASP A 403 -103.44 -11.44 -151.17
CA ASP A 403 -102.19 -10.74 -150.88
C ASP A 403 -102.33 -9.77 -149.70
N LYS A 404 -103.48 -9.09 -149.55
CA LYS A 404 -103.79 -8.25 -148.38
C LYS A 404 -103.98 -9.10 -147.11
N GLU A 405 -104.65 -10.24 -147.19
CA GLU A 405 -104.76 -11.22 -146.09
C GLU A 405 -103.39 -11.81 -145.72
N ASN A 406 -102.58 -12.20 -146.71
CA ASN A 406 -101.22 -12.71 -146.51
C ASN A 406 -100.31 -11.65 -145.88
N ALA A 407 -100.37 -10.40 -146.31
CA ALA A 407 -99.60 -9.30 -145.71
C ALA A 407 -100.00 -9.05 -144.25
N GLN A 408 -101.30 -9.11 -143.92
CA GLN A 408 -101.78 -9.03 -142.55
C GLN A 408 -101.29 -10.22 -141.70
N LEU A 409 -101.31 -11.44 -142.25
CA LEU A 409 -100.78 -12.63 -141.56
C LEU A 409 -99.26 -12.55 -141.34
N VAL A 410 -98.49 -12.07 -142.33
CA VAL A 410 -97.05 -11.82 -142.20
C VAL A 410 -96.78 -10.78 -141.11
N MET A 411 -97.47 -9.64 -141.11
CA MET A 411 -97.35 -8.63 -140.05
C MET A 411 -97.70 -9.20 -138.66
N HIS A 412 -98.73 -10.04 -138.56
CA HIS A 412 -99.07 -10.71 -137.30
C HIS A 412 -98.00 -11.71 -136.84
N ILE A 413 -97.39 -12.45 -137.78
CA ILE A 413 -96.28 -13.37 -137.49
C ILE A 413 -95.02 -12.59 -137.07
N GLU A 414 -94.70 -11.49 -137.73
CA GLU A 414 -93.57 -10.60 -137.37
C GLU A 414 -93.76 -9.99 -135.98
N VAL A 415 -94.96 -9.49 -135.66
CA VAL A 415 -95.31 -8.98 -134.33
C VAL A 415 -95.19 -10.10 -133.29
N LEU A 416 -95.77 -11.29 -133.52
CA LEU A 416 -95.67 -12.42 -132.60
C LEU A 416 -94.23 -12.92 -132.42
N THR A 417 -93.42 -12.90 -133.48
CA THR A 417 -91.99 -13.28 -133.42
C THR A 417 -91.20 -12.28 -132.58
N SER A 418 -91.43 -10.98 -132.78
CA SER A 418 -90.88 -9.92 -131.91
C SER A 418 -91.33 -10.08 -130.45
N ASP A 419 -92.61 -10.39 -130.21
CA ASP A 419 -93.17 -10.62 -128.88
C ASP A 419 -92.58 -11.87 -128.19
N LEU A 420 -92.23 -12.91 -128.95
CA LEU A 420 -91.53 -14.09 -128.46
C LEU A 420 -90.05 -13.81 -128.18
N GLU A 421 -89.33 -13.19 -129.12
CA GLU A 421 -87.95 -12.73 -128.91
C GLU A 421 -87.83 -11.81 -127.69
N ASN A 422 -88.79 -10.90 -127.48
CA ASN A 422 -88.78 -9.99 -126.34
C ASN A 422 -89.05 -10.73 -125.02
N ARG A 423 -89.89 -11.77 -125.01
CA ARG A 423 -90.05 -12.67 -123.85
C ARG A 423 -88.79 -13.51 -123.60
N GLU A 424 -88.12 -14.01 -124.63
CA GLU A 424 -86.86 -14.75 -124.52
C GLU A 424 -85.74 -13.84 -123.97
N LYS A 425 -85.61 -12.61 -124.49
CA LYS A 425 -84.69 -11.58 -123.97
C LYS A 425 -85.00 -11.18 -122.52
N GLN A 426 -86.27 -11.26 -122.07
CA GLN A 426 -86.66 -11.08 -120.67
C GLN A 426 -86.29 -12.31 -119.82
N GLN A 427 -86.56 -13.54 -120.29
CA GLN A 427 -86.19 -14.78 -119.61
C GLN A 427 -84.67 -14.90 -119.43
N GLN A 428 -83.89 -14.59 -120.46
CA GLN A 428 -82.43 -14.55 -120.39
C GLN A 428 -81.95 -13.55 -119.33
N LYS A 429 -82.51 -12.34 -119.28
CA LYS A 429 -82.21 -11.35 -118.23
C LYS A 429 -82.53 -11.86 -116.83
N MET A 430 -83.67 -12.55 -116.63
CA MET A 430 -83.99 -13.18 -115.34
C MET A 430 -83.02 -14.30 -114.98
N LEU A 431 -82.59 -15.13 -115.95
CA LEU A 431 -81.59 -16.17 -115.73
C LEU A 431 -80.22 -15.58 -115.37
N ASP A 432 -79.82 -14.48 -116.00
CA ASP A 432 -78.56 -13.80 -115.69
C ASP A 432 -78.61 -13.09 -114.33
N GLN A 433 -79.73 -12.44 -113.99
CA GLN A 433 -79.98 -11.93 -112.62
C GLN A 433 -79.94 -13.04 -111.57
N LEU A 434 -80.48 -14.24 -111.86
CA LEU A 434 -80.39 -15.38 -110.94
C LEU A 434 -78.94 -15.92 -110.81
N LYS A 435 -78.12 -15.88 -111.87
CA LYS A 435 -76.68 -16.19 -111.79
C LYS A 435 -75.93 -15.15 -110.97
N GLU A 436 -76.23 -13.86 -111.16
CA GLU A 436 -75.67 -12.76 -110.36
C GLU A 436 -76.02 -12.92 -108.88
N ILE A 437 -77.30 -13.13 -108.54
CA ILE A 437 -77.75 -13.39 -107.17
C ILE A 437 -77.06 -14.64 -106.58
N GLN A 438 -76.92 -15.72 -107.35
CA GLN A 438 -76.19 -16.91 -106.89
C GLN A 438 -74.69 -16.64 -106.67
N SER A 439 -74.07 -15.81 -107.52
CA SER A 439 -72.68 -15.39 -107.40
C SER A 439 -72.47 -14.51 -106.16
N CYS A 440 -73.32 -13.50 -105.97
CA CYS A 440 -73.35 -12.66 -104.78
C CYS A 440 -73.60 -13.47 -103.51
N TYR A 441 -74.54 -14.42 -103.52
CA TYR A 441 -74.75 -15.33 -102.38
C TYR A 441 -73.49 -16.13 -102.04
N LYS A 442 -72.83 -16.74 -103.04
CA LYS A 442 -71.55 -17.47 -102.84
C LYS A 442 -70.45 -16.56 -102.31
N ALA A 443 -70.35 -15.32 -102.80
CA ALA A 443 -69.40 -14.34 -102.30
C ALA A 443 -69.69 -13.94 -100.84
N CYS A 444 -70.95 -13.69 -100.48
CA CYS A 444 -71.37 -13.41 -99.11
C CYS A 444 -71.19 -14.62 -98.18
N GLU A 445 -71.44 -15.84 -98.65
CA GLU A 445 -71.24 -17.07 -97.86
C GLU A 445 -69.75 -17.32 -97.60
N ASN A 446 -68.88 -17.09 -98.59
CA ASN A 446 -67.43 -17.16 -98.43
C ASN A 446 -66.91 -16.04 -97.52
N GLY A 447 -67.44 -14.82 -97.66
CA GLY A 447 -67.15 -13.70 -96.75
C GLY A 447 -67.53 -14.01 -95.31
N ARG A 448 -68.72 -14.59 -95.08
CA ARG A 448 -69.17 -15.08 -93.77
C ARG A 448 -68.25 -16.15 -93.21
N LYS A 449 -67.84 -17.15 -94.01
CA LYS A 449 -66.89 -18.18 -93.58
C LYS A 449 -65.52 -17.57 -93.21
N GLN A 450 -65.06 -16.57 -93.95
CA GLN A 450 -63.82 -15.87 -93.65
C GLN A 450 -63.91 -15.05 -92.35
N THR A 451 -65.00 -14.32 -92.11
CA THR A 451 -65.20 -13.58 -90.86
C THR A 451 -65.48 -14.50 -89.67
N GLU A 452 -66.10 -15.66 -89.87
CA GLU A 452 -66.24 -16.71 -88.85
C GLU A 452 -64.90 -17.31 -88.46
N LEU A 453 -64.01 -17.59 -89.41
CA LEU A 453 -62.63 -18.04 -89.12
C LEU A 453 -61.83 -16.96 -88.38
N GLN A 454 -61.94 -15.69 -88.79
CA GLN A 454 -61.29 -14.57 -88.10
C GLN A 454 -61.86 -14.37 -86.68
N SER A 455 -63.18 -14.51 -86.50
CA SER A 455 -63.83 -14.44 -85.20
C SER A 455 -63.42 -15.59 -84.27
N ALA A 456 -63.29 -16.81 -84.81
CA ALA A 456 -62.79 -17.97 -84.07
C ALA A 456 -61.31 -17.82 -83.69
N GLU A 457 -60.47 -17.27 -84.56
CA GLU A 457 -59.08 -16.97 -84.23
C GLU A 457 -58.96 -15.87 -83.17
N LEU A 458 -59.72 -14.78 -83.28
CA LEU A 458 -59.77 -13.73 -82.26
C LEU A 458 -60.29 -14.28 -80.92
N ALA A 459 -61.31 -15.15 -80.93
CA ALA A 459 -61.79 -15.81 -79.73
C ALA A 459 -60.71 -16.69 -79.08
N ARG A 460 -59.95 -17.46 -79.88
CA ARG A 460 -58.79 -18.24 -79.40
C ARG A 460 -57.70 -17.34 -78.80
N GLN A 461 -57.36 -16.23 -79.46
CA GLN A 461 -56.37 -15.27 -78.95
C GLN A 461 -56.83 -14.63 -77.63
N VAL A 462 -58.12 -14.31 -77.50
CA VAL A 462 -58.70 -13.84 -76.23
C VAL A 462 -58.60 -14.94 -75.17
N GLU A 463 -59.00 -16.18 -75.48
CA GLU A 463 -58.96 -17.31 -74.53
C GLU A 463 -57.52 -17.62 -74.05
N GLU A 464 -56.53 -17.54 -74.94
CA GLU A 464 -55.11 -17.65 -74.61
C GLU A 464 -54.64 -16.48 -73.73
N SER A 465 -54.98 -15.23 -74.07
CA SER A 465 -54.63 -14.05 -73.26
C SER A 465 -55.27 -14.06 -71.86
N THR A 466 -56.49 -14.62 -71.72
CA THR A 466 -57.13 -14.80 -70.41
C THR A 466 -56.44 -15.88 -69.59
N LYS A 467 -56.03 -17.00 -70.20
CA LYS A 467 -55.25 -18.04 -69.50
C LYS A 467 -53.88 -17.55 -69.07
N GLU A 468 -53.25 -16.66 -69.83
CA GLU A 468 -52.00 -16.00 -69.45
C GLU A 468 -52.23 -15.03 -68.28
N ALA A 469 -53.28 -14.19 -68.33
CA ALA A 469 -53.66 -13.32 -67.23
C ALA A 469 -54.00 -14.09 -65.94
N GLU A 470 -54.67 -15.24 -66.05
CA GLU A 470 -54.95 -16.14 -64.92
C GLU A 470 -53.66 -16.73 -64.33
N ARG A 471 -52.71 -17.18 -65.16
CA ARG A 471 -51.39 -17.63 -64.70
C ARG A 471 -50.68 -16.53 -63.93
N TYR A 472 -50.54 -15.33 -64.50
CA TYR A 472 -49.93 -14.19 -63.82
C TYR A 472 -50.66 -13.83 -62.51
N LEU A 473 -51.99 -13.95 -62.45
CA LEU A 473 -52.75 -13.75 -61.22
C LEU A 473 -52.45 -14.83 -60.15
N THR A 474 -52.24 -16.09 -60.55
CA THR A 474 -51.82 -17.16 -59.61
C THR A 474 -50.37 -16.99 -59.14
N GLU A 475 -49.45 -16.64 -60.04
CA GLU A 475 -48.05 -16.34 -59.72
C GLU A 475 -47.93 -15.11 -58.80
N PHE A 476 -48.73 -14.07 -59.05
CA PHE A 476 -48.84 -12.90 -58.17
C PHE A 476 -49.33 -13.30 -56.78
N LYS A 477 -50.43 -14.06 -56.66
CA LYS A 477 -50.96 -14.54 -55.36
C LYS A 477 -49.96 -15.41 -54.61
N HIS A 478 -49.21 -16.26 -55.31
CA HIS A 478 -48.16 -17.07 -54.69
C HIS A 478 -46.99 -16.20 -54.20
N SER A 479 -46.56 -15.23 -55.01
CA SER A 479 -45.52 -14.25 -54.64
C SER A 479 -45.95 -13.37 -53.47
N GLU A 480 -47.22 -12.96 -53.41
CA GLU A 480 -47.79 -12.22 -52.29
C GLU A 480 -47.85 -13.06 -51.00
N ALA A 481 -48.22 -14.34 -51.08
CA ALA A 481 -48.18 -15.26 -49.95
C ALA A 481 -46.75 -15.42 -49.39
N LEU A 482 -45.75 -15.61 -50.26
CA LEU A 482 -44.33 -15.64 -49.88
C LEU A 482 -43.85 -14.30 -49.31
N ARG A 483 -44.33 -13.17 -49.84
CA ARG A 483 -44.06 -11.83 -49.30
C ARG A 483 -44.63 -11.69 -47.88
N LEU A 484 -45.84 -12.16 -47.63
CA LEU A 484 -46.48 -12.15 -46.30
C LEU A 484 -45.81 -13.11 -45.32
N GLU A 485 -45.29 -14.25 -45.77
CA GLU A 485 -44.55 -15.19 -44.92
C GLU A 485 -43.16 -14.63 -44.55
N THR A 486 -42.45 -14.01 -45.49
CA THR A 486 -41.17 -13.33 -45.22
C THR A 486 -41.35 -12.06 -44.37
N GLU A 487 -42.46 -11.34 -44.53
CA GLU A 487 -42.90 -10.24 -43.65
C GLU A 487 -43.10 -10.71 -42.20
N LYS A 488 -43.82 -11.82 -41.99
CA LYS A 488 -43.97 -12.43 -40.65
C LYS A 488 -42.63 -12.85 -40.05
N LYS A 489 -41.77 -13.52 -40.83
CA LYS A 489 -40.41 -13.91 -40.40
C LYS A 489 -39.54 -12.70 -40.05
N ARG A 490 -39.64 -11.59 -40.81
CA ARG A 490 -39.00 -10.30 -40.52
C ARG A 490 -39.47 -9.74 -39.17
N GLU A 491 -40.75 -9.89 -38.85
CA GLU A 491 -41.35 -9.37 -37.61
C GLU A 491 -41.03 -10.25 -36.40
N ASP A 492 -41.06 -11.58 -36.53
CA ASP A 492 -40.55 -12.50 -35.51
C ASP A 492 -39.09 -12.23 -35.16
N LEU A 493 -38.23 -12.04 -36.17
CA LEU A 493 -36.83 -11.69 -35.97
C LEU A 493 -36.65 -10.32 -35.30
N LYS A 494 -37.46 -9.32 -35.68
CA LYS A 494 -37.50 -8.00 -35.03
C LYS A 494 -37.90 -8.12 -33.55
N MET A 495 -38.95 -8.88 -33.24
CA MET A 495 -39.41 -9.08 -31.85
C MET A 495 -38.37 -9.83 -31.01
N ARG A 496 -37.75 -10.88 -31.56
CA ARG A 496 -36.64 -11.59 -30.89
C ARG A 496 -35.45 -10.67 -30.63
N ALA A 497 -35.05 -9.85 -31.61
CA ALA A 497 -33.97 -8.87 -31.45
C ALA A 497 -34.32 -7.78 -30.42
N GLN A 498 -35.58 -7.34 -30.37
CA GLN A 498 -36.03 -6.38 -29.36
C GLN A 498 -36.00 -6.97 -27.94
N GLU A 499 -36.39 -8.23 -27.76
CA GLU A 499 -36.32 -8.89 -26.45
C GLU A 499 -34.88 -9.20 -26.04
N THR A 500 -33.98 -9.62 -26.94
CA THR A 500 -32.56 -9.76 -26.57
C THR A 500 -31.93 -8.41 -26.22
N ILE A 501 -32.27 -7.33 -26.93
CA ILE A 501 -31.89 -5.96 -26.53
C ILE A 501 -32.46 -5.60 -25.15
N ARG A 502 -33.69 -5.98 -24.83
CA ARG A 502 -34.29 -5.74 -23.49
C ARG A 502 -33.57 -6.53 -22.40
N GLN A 503 -33.18 -7.77 -22.67
CA GLN A 503 -32.40 -8.62 -21.76
C GLN A 503 -30.98 -8.09 -21.55
N TRP A 504 -30.29 -7.64 -22.61
CA TRP A 504 -28.99 -6.99 -22.49
C TRP A 504 -29.08 -5.67 -21.71
N LYS A 505 -30.08 -4.82 -21.98
CA LYS A 505 -30.32 -3.60 -21.19
C LYS A 505 -30.60 -3.90 -19.70
N LEU A 506 -31.32 -4.98 -19.40
CA LEU A 506 -31.52 -5.43 -18.02
C LEU A 506 -30.24 -6.02 -17.40
N ARG A 507 -29.35 -6.61 -18.19
CA ARG A 507 -28.05 -7.11 -17.73
C ARG A 507 -27.06 -5.97 -17.46
N CYS A 508 -27.00 -4.96 -18.33
CA CYS A 508 -26.29 -3.70 -18.05
C CYS A 508 -26.78 -3.13 -16.72
N LYS A 509 -28.08 -2.82 -16.58
CA LYS A 509 -28.66 -2.30 -15.33
C LYS A 509 -28.52 -3.17 -14.08
N LYS A 510 -28.01 -4.41 -14.19
CA LYS A 510 -27.59 -5.24 -13.05
C LYS A 510 -26.10 -5.13 -12.77
N LEU A 511 -25.26 -5.00 -13.80
CA LEU A 511 -23.83 -4.75 -13.68
C LEU A 511 -23.56 -3.32 -13.23
N ASP A 512 -24.27 -2.33 -13.77
CA ASP A 512 -24.20 -0.92 -13.38
C ASP A 512 -24.39 -0.79 -11.85
N ARG A 513 -25.46 -1.41 -11.32
CA ARG A 513 -25.78 -1.50 -9.88
C ARG A 513 -24.83 -2.33 -9.03
N GLU A 514 -24.03 -3.18 -9.65
CA GLU A 514 -23.01 -3.97 -8.95
C GLU A 514 -21.70 -3.17 -8.89
N VAL A 515 -21.41 -2.37 -9.92
CA VAL A 515 -20.33 -1.37 -9.94
C VAL A 515 -20.63 -0.20 -8.99
N GLU A 516 -21.87 0.30 -8.93
CA GLU A 516 -22.33 1.30 -7.96
C GLU A 516 -21.99 0.86 -6.52
N LYS A 517 -22.43 -0.34 -6.10
CA LYS A 517 -22.09 -0.93 -4.78
C LYS A 517 -20.60 -1.20 -4.57
N GLN A 518 -19.88 -1.60 -5.61
CA GLN A 518 -18.43 -1.79 -5.50
C GLN A 518 -17.72 -0.45 -5.31
N ASN A 519 -18.20 0.64 -5.92
CA ASN A 519 -17.73 1.99 -5.66
C ASN A 519 -18.09 2.47 -4.24
N GLU A 520 -19.33 2.25 -3.76
CA GLU A 520 -19.76 2.51 -2.37
C GLU A 520 -18.80 1.85 -1.37
N THR A 521 -18.62 0.52 -1.46
CA THR A 521 -17.71 -0.22 -0.57
C THR A 521 -16.24 0.17 -0.72
N VAL A 522 -15.79 0.58 -1.91
CA VAL A 522 -14.45 1.16 -2.11
C VAL A 522 -14.35 2.56 -1.49
N SER A 523 -15.41 3.36 -1.48
CA SER A 523 -15.47 4.64 -0.73
C SER A 523 -15.31 4.37 0.75
N GLU A 524 -16.15 3.50 1.33
CA GLU A 524 -16.08 3.18 2.74
C GLU A 524 -14.68 2.69 3.15
N LEU A 525 -14.05 1.83 2.34
CA LEU A 525 -12.69 1.33 2.59
C LEU A 525 -11.63 2.42 2.43
N THR A 526 -11.79 3.33 1.47
CA THR A 526 -10.90 4.48 1.29
C THR A 526 -10.99 5.44 2.47
N ASP A 527 -12.20 5.72 2.96
CA ASP A 527 -12.43 6.61 4.09
C ASP A 527 -12.01 5.98 5.43
N ARG A 528 -12.21 4.67 5.62
CA ARG A 528 -11.61 3.91 6.73
C ARG A 528 -10.08 3.97 6.70
N ASN A 529 -9.47 3.85 5.52
CA ASN A 529 -8.02 3.96 5.37
C ASN A 529 -7.53 5.39 5.63
N ASN A 530 -8.23 6.41 5.14
CA ASN A 530 -7.97 7.82 5.44
C ASN A 530 -8.06 8.13 6.93
N GLN A 531 -9.02 7.52 7.64
CA GLN A 531 -9.15 7.65 9.10
C GLN A 531 -8.00 6.97 9.84
N ILE A 532 -7.63 5.73 9.46
CA ILE A 532 -6.47 5.01 10.02
C ILE A 532 -5.16 5.78 9.75
N LEU A 533 -5.03 6.46 8.60
CA LEU A 533 -3.88 7.30 8.29
C LEU A 533 -3.79 8.54 9.20
N LYS A 534 -4.93 9.21 9.49
CA LYS A 534 -4.97 10.30 10.49
C LYS A 534 -4.56 9.80 11.88
N GLU A 535 -5.19 8.74 12.36
CA GLU A 535 -4.89 8.13 13.67
C GLU A 535 -3.41 7.73 13.79
N LYS A 536 -2.84 7.20 12.70
CA LYS A 536 -1.41 6.88 12.61
C LYS A 536 -0.50 8.11 12.65
N ASP A 537 -0.90 9.21 12.03
CA ASP A 537 -0.12 10.47 12.03
C ASP A 537 -0.29 11.26 13.34
N ASP A 538 -1.43 11.14 14.01
CA ASP A 538 -1.63 11.59 15.40
C ASP A 538 -0.74 10.77 16.36
N LEU A 539 -0.73 9.44 16.25
CA LEU A 539 0.15 8.57 17.04
C LEU A 539 1.64 8.82 16.76
N ARG A 540 2.02 9.12 15.51
CA ARG A 540 3.38 9.57 15.15
C ARG A 540 3.71 10.91 15.82
N SER A 541 2.78 11.85 15.84
CA SER A 541 2.96 13.16 16.48
C SER A 541 3.11 13.04 18.00
N GLN A 542 2.32 12.17 18.63
CA GLN A 542 2.45 11.80 20.04
C GLN A 542 3.81 11.14 20.32
N LEU A 543 4.24 10.18 19.48
CA LEU A 543 5.55 9.53 19.60
C LEU A 543 6.72 10.52 19.46
N LEU A 544 6.64 11.47 18.52
CA LEU A 544 7.66 12.53 18.37
C LEU A 544 7.70 13.45 19.60
N SER A 545 6.54 13.78 20.18
CA SER A 545 6.46 14.53 21.45
C SER A 545 7.10 13.75 22.60
N ALA A 546 6.81 12.46 22.74
CA ALA A 546 7.40 11.58 23.75
C ALA A 546 8.92 11.41 23.56
N ILE A 547 9.40 11.27 22.32
CA ILE A 547 10.84 11.24 22.01
C ILE A 547 11.50 12.56 22.45
N HIS A 548 10.89 13.71 22.15
CA HIS A 548 11.43 15.00 22.58
C HIS A 548 11.46 15.17 24.10
N GLN A 549 10.43 14.69 24.81
CA GLN A 549 10.42 14.63 26.28
C GLN A 549 11.56 13.73 26.81
N ILE A 550 11.76 12.55 26.23
CA ILE A 550 12.86 11.63 26.59
C ILE A 550 14.23 12.27 26.29
N GLU A 551 14.40 13.01 25.20
CA GLU A 551 15.63 13.74 24.90
C GLU A 551 15.91 14.85 25.91
N ASN A 552 14.88 15.57 26.37
CA ASN A 552 15.04 16.61 27.37
C ASN A 552 15.37 16.01 28.75
N LEU A 553 14.68 14.95 29.17
CA LEU A 553 15.04 14.19 30.38
C LEU A 553 16.45 13.58 30.31
N ARG A 554 16.92 13.18 29.12
CA ARG A 554 18.31 12.73 28.91
C ARG A 554 19.33 13.87 29.03
N LYS A 555 19.01 15.09 28.57
CA LYS A 555 19.84 16.28 28.79
C LYS A 555 19.89 16.62 30.27
N GLU A 556 18.75 16.71 30.93
CA GLU A 556 18.66 16.96 32.38
C GLU A 556 19.44 15.92 33.20
N LEU A 557 19.35 14.63 32.85
CA LEU A 557 20.14 13.56 33.48
C LEU A 557 21.65 13.75 33.24
N ASN A 558 22.07 14.09 32.02
CA ASN A 558 23.48 14.38 31.73
C ASN A 558 23.97 15.64 32.48
N ASP A 559 23.13 16.65 32.62
CA ASP A 559 23.43 17.86 33.40
C ASP A 559 23.53 17.55 34.89
N VAL A 560 22.74 16.60 35.42
CA VAL A 560 22.87 16.08 36.80
C VAL A 560 24.16 15.28 36.96
N LEU A 561 24.47 14.37 36.02
CA LEU A 561 25.67 13.53 36.06
C LEU A 561 26.96 14.35 35.95
N THR A 562 27.00 15.37 35.10
CA THR A 562 28.17 16.27 34.98
C THR A 562 28.35 17.14 36.23
N ARG A 563 27.27 17.72 36.79
CA ARG A 563 27.32 18.41 38.09
C ARG A 563 27.77 17.48 39.22
N ARG A 564 27.33 16.22 39.22
CA ARG A 564 27.76 15.21 40.20
C ARG A 564 29.25 14.89 40.05
N ALA A 565 29.74 14.66 38.83
CA ALA A 565 31.16 14.42 38.59
C ALA A 565 32.03 15.60 39.06
N GLN A 566 31.61 16.85 38.79
CA GLN A 566 32.26 18.05 39.32
C GLN A 566 32.28 18.10 40.85
N GLN A 567 31.18 17.69 41.52
CA GLN A 567 31.12 17.59 42.97
C GLN A 567 32.02 16.48 43.54
N GLU A 568 32.14 15.35 42.83
CA GLU A 568 33.03 14.24 43.21
C GLU A 568 34.51 14.62 43.00
N GLU A 569 34.87 15.34 41.92
CA GLU A 569 36.18 15.96 41.73
C GLU A 569 36.49 17.02 42.81
N GLU A 570 35.53 17.88 43.14
CA GLU A 570 35.67 18.84 44.24
C GLU A 570 35.93 18.14 45.57
N LEU A 571 35.19 17.07 45.89
CA LEU A 571 35.35 16.28 47.11
C LEU A 571 36.71 15.59 47.14
N HIS A 572 37.15 14.96 46.04
CA HIS A 572 38.50 14.42 45.95
C HIS A 572 39.57 15.50 46.12
N SER A 573 39.40 16.70 45.58
CA SER A 573 40.35 17.81 45.79
C SER A 573 40.41 18.27 47.26
N LYS A 574 39.29 18.18 47.99
CA LYS A 574 39.19 18.50 49.42
C LYS A 574 39.77 17.36 50.27
N GLU A 575 39.60 16.11 49.85
CA GLU A 575 40.16 14.93 50.53
C GLU A 575 41.67 14.79 50.34
N VAL A 576 42.20 15.10 49.16
CA VAL A 576 43.66 15.21 48.93
C VAL A 576 44.25 16.26 49.88
N LYS A 577 43.70 17.47 49.91
CA LYS A 577 44.12 18.53 50.86
C LYS A 577 43.98 18.09 52.32
N LEU A 578 42.90 17.39 52.67
CA LEU A 578 42.71 16.86 54.02
C LEU A 578 43.80 15.82 54.38
N ASN A 579 44.22 15.00 53.42
CA ASN A 579 45.26 13.99 53.62
C ASN A 579 46.67 14.60 53.61
N GLU A 580 46.92 15.66 52.83
CA GLU A 580 48.11 16.51 52.95
C GLU A 580 48.20 17.15 54.34
N MET A 581 47.11 17.77 54.83
CA MET A 581 47.04 18.36 56.17
C MET A 581 47.20 17.31 57.29
N LYS A 582 46.64 16.09 57.13
CA LYS A 582 46.90 14.97 58.06
C LYS A 582 48.37 14.54 58.04
N SER A 583 49.00 14.51 56.87
CA SER A 583 50.43 14.15 56.74
C SER A 583 51.31 15.19 57.45
N GLN A 584 51.02 16.48 57.25
CA GLN A 584 51.66 17.59 57.97
C GLN A 584 51.40 17.52 59.49
N GLN A 585 50.18 17.14 59.92
CA GLN A 585 49.91 16.90 61.33
C GLN A 585 50.77 15.75 61.88
N VAL A 586 50.91 14.63 61.16
CA VAL A 586 51.71 13.49 61.60
C VAL A 586 53.19 13.87 61.70
N SER A 587 53.75 14.58 60.71
CA SER A 587 55.15 15.04 60.79
C SER A 587 55.37 16.03 61.94
N LEU A 588 54.43 16.96 62.18
CA LEU A 588 54.48 17.85 63.35
C LEU A 588 54.32 17.10 64.68
N GLU A 589 53.50 16.05 64.73
CA GLU A 589 53.41 15.16 65.90
C GLU A 589 54.68 14.32 66.10
N GLU A 590 55.44 14.03 65.04
CA GLU A 590 56.74 13.36 65.10
C GLU A 590 57.85 14.31 65.56
N GLU A 591 57.93 15.52 65.00
CA GLU A 591 58.77 16.61 65.49
C GLU A 591 58.50 16.90 66.98
N ILE A 592 57.23 16.94 67.40
CA ILE A 592 56.87 17.10 68.82
C ILE A 592 57.34 15.91 69.67
N LYS A 593 57.27 14.66 69.17
CA LYS A 593 57.81 13.48 69.88
C LYS A 593 59.34 13.53 69.97
N GLU A 594 60.03 13.99 68.93
CA GLU A 594 61.50 14.17 68.94
C GLU A 594 61.93 15.31 69.90
N VAL A 595 61.21 16.43 69.90
CA VAL A 595 61.41 17.53 70.85
C VAL A 595 61.12 17.05 72.27
N GLN A 596 60.03 16.32 72.53
CA GLN A 596 59.80 15.67 73.83
C GLN A 596 60.91 14.68 74.17
N GLY A 597 61.46 13.95 73.20
CA GLY A 597 62.60 13.05 73.37
C GLY A 597 63.90 13.77 73.74
N THR A 598 64.16 14.96 73.18
CA THR A 598 65.31 15.80 73.55
C THR A 598 65.11 16.50 74.89
N VAL A 599 63.90 17.01 75.19
CA VAL A 599 63.53 17.53 76.51
C VAL A 599 63.69 16.45 77.59
N ASN A 600 63.21 15.22 77.37
CA ASN A 600 63.42 14.11 78.32
C ASN A 600 64.90 13.78 78.52
N LYS A 601 65.75 13.87 77.48
CA LYS A 601 67.21 13.70 77.61
C LYS A 601 67.81 14.83 78.45
N LEU A 602 67.44 16.09 78.18
CA LEU A 602 67.91 17.27 78.92
C LEU A 602 67.43 17.27 80.38
N GLU A 603 66.19 16.87 80.64
CA GLU A 603 65.66 16.65 81.99
C GLU A 603 66.44 15.57 82.74
N ASN A 604 66.76 14.45 82.08
CA ASN A 604 67.53 13.39 82.71
C ASN A 604 68.98 13.80 82.96
N GLU A 605 69.58 14.61 82.08
CA GLU A 605 70.89 15.20 82.33
C GLU A 605 70.83 16.24 83.47
N LEU A 606 69.80 17.08 83.52
CA LEU A 606 69.56 18.00 84.65
C LEU A 606 69.36 17.25 85.97
N LYS A 607 68.64 16.12 85.97
CA LYS A 607 68.48 15.25 87.14
C LYS A 607 69.82 14.65 87.58
N LYS A 608 70.72 14.29 86.66
CA LYS A 608 72.11 13.89 87.02
C LYS A 608 72.91 15.06 87.58
N GLN A 609 72.84 16.25 86.97
CA GLN A 609 73.56 17.44 87.45
C GLN A 609 73.09 17.84 88.85
N VAL A 610 71.78 17.79 89.12
CA VAL A 610 71.20 18.01 90.46
C VAL A 610 71.61 16.89 91.43
N PHE A 611 71.66 15.63 91.01
CA PHE A 611 72.19 14.54 91.85
C PHE A 611 73.66 14.77 92.23
N LEU A 612 74.52 15.09 91.25
CA LEU A 612 75.93 15.42 91.48
C LEU A 612 76.09 16.66 92.36
N GLN A 613 75.28 17.71 92.14
CA GLN A 613 75.27 18.91 92.98
C GLN A 613 74.86 18.58 94.42
N ASN A 614 73.85 17.75 94.62
CA ASN A 614 73.41 17.30 95.95
C ASN A 614 74.47 16.42 96.64
N GLN A 615 75.17 15.57 95.88
CA GLN A 615 76.30 14.80 96.40
C GLN A 615 77.45 15.74 96.82
N MET A 616 77.87 16.66 95.95
CA MET A 616 78.89 17.68 96.26
C MET A 616 78.50 18.55 97.46
N GLN A 617 77.21 18.88 97.61
CA GLN A 617 76.69 19.64 98.75
C GLN A 617 76.68 18.80 100.04
N ALA A 618 76.37 17.51 99.98
CA ALA A 618 76.48 16.61 101.14
C ALA A 618 77.93 16.35 101.55
N GLU A 619 78.85 16.23 100.59
CA GLU A 619 80.30 16.14 100.83
C GLU A 619 80.84 17.46 101.42
N LYS A 620 80.36 18.62 100.94
CA LYS A 620 80.63 19.94 101.54
C LYS A 620 80.11 20.02 102.98
N GLU A 621 78.87 19.61 103.24
CA GLU A 621 78.27 19.62 104.57
C GLU A 621 78.99 18.66 105.54
N HIS A 622 79.49 17.52 105.05
CA HIS A 622 80.37 16.63 105.82
C HIS A 622 81.69 17.32 106.19
N LEU A 623 82.36 17.95 105.23
CA LEU A 623 83.60 18.70 105.47
C LEU A 623 83.38 19.91 106.40
N GLU A 624 82.24 20.60 106.29
CA GLU A 624 81.87 21.68 107.21
C GLU A 624 81.57 21.15 108.63
N GLN A 625 80.98 19.96 108.75
CA GLN A 625 80.79 19.28 110.05
C GLN A 625 82.11 18.80 110.67
N GLU A 626 83.02 18.22 109.88
CA GLU A 626 84.37 17.83 110.34
C GLU A 626 85.19 19.05 110.77
N LEU A 627 85.11 20.15 110.02
CA LEU A 627 85.78 21.40 110.34
C LEU A 627 85.17 22.07 111.58
N ALA A 628 83.84 22.03 111.75
CA ALA A 628 83.18 22.47 112.97
C ALA A 628 83.52 21.59 114.19
N ALA A 629 83.63 20.28 114.02
CA ALA A 629 84.07 19.36 115.07
C ALA A 629 85.53 19.61 115.46
N SER A 630 86.41 19.82 114.49
CA SER A 630 87.81 20.20 114.68
C SER A 630 87.94 21.53 115.43
N ASN A 631 87.18 22.55 115.02
CA ASN A 631 87.11 23.84 115.71
C ASN A 631 86.60 23.67 117.16
N SER A 632 85.57 22.85 117.39
CA SER A 632 85.05 22.61 118.74
C SER A 632 85.98 21.75 119.62
N ILE A 633 86.91 21.00 119.02
CA ILE A 633 88.03 20.37 119.74
C ILE A 633 89.08 21.42 120.08
N HIS A 634 89.43 22.29 119.13
CA HIS A 634 90.38 23.37 119.35
C HIS A 634 89.91 24.36 120.43
N GLU A 635 88.62 24.75 120.44
CA GLU A 635 88.00 25.55 121.49
C GLU A 635 88.12 24.87 122.86
N LYS A 636 87.82 23.58 122.97
CA LYS A 636 87.95 22.82 124.23
C LYS A 636 89.39 22.69 124.71
N ASP A 637 90.34 22.54 123.80
CA ASP A 637 91.77 22.53 124.15
C ASP A 637 92.30 23.92 124.52
N GLN A 638 91.70 24.99 123.97
CA GLN A 638 91.94 26.36 124.40
C GLN A 638 91.30 26.67 125.77
N GLU A 639 90.11 26.15 126.06
CA GLU A 639 89.48 26.19 127.39
C GLU A 639 90.36 25.44 128.42
N ARG A 640 90.83 24.23 128.11
CA ARG A 640 91.78 23.47 128.95
C ARG A 640 93.08 24.23 129.21
N LEU A 641 93.60 24.95 128.21
CA LEU A 641 94.77 25.82 128.38
C LEU A 641 94.49 27.01 129.30
N LEU A 642 93.29 27.58 129.25
CA LEU A 642 92.86 28.66 130.16
C LEU A 642 92.58 28.13 131.58
N GLU A 643 92.06 26.91 131.72
CA GLU A 643 91.87 26.21 133.00
C GLU A 643 93.22 25.91 133.66
N MET A 644 94.19 25.33 132.91
CA MET A 644 95.57 25.20 133.37
C MET A 644 96.20 26.56 133.74
N GLN A 645 95.88 27.65 133.01
CA GLN A 645 96.34 28.99 133.35
C GLN A 645 95.68 29.54 134.62
N ALA A 646 94.45 29.13 134.93
CA ALA A 646 93.78 29.43 136.20
C ALA A 646 94.42 28.65 137.35
N ASP A 647 94.74 27.37 137.18
CA ASP A 647 95.44 26.57 138.19
C ASP A 647 96.85 27.09 138.49
N VAL A 648 97.59 27.57 137.49
CA VAL A 648 98.87 28.26 137.72
C VAL A 648 98.68 29.57 138.53
N LYS A 649 97.55 30.27 138.37
CA LYS A 649 97.20 31.44 139.21
C LYS A 649 96.82 31.01 140.64
N ASN A 650 96.07 29.92 140.80
CA ASN A 650 95.67 29.35 142.10
C ASN A 650 96.90 28.85 142.89
N LEU A 651 97.80 28.12 142.24
CA LEU A 651 99.05 27.63 142.84
C LEU A 651 100.02 28.78 143.19
N SER A 652 100.05 29.86 142.41
CA SER A 652 100.86 31.04 142.75
C SER A 652 100.23 31.91 143.84
N ALA A 653 98.90 31.96 143.95
CA ALA A 653 98.20 32.54 145.10
C ALA A 653 98.50 31.76 146.40
N ALA A 654 98.38 30.42 146.37
CA ALA A 654 98.77 29.55 147.49
C ALA A 654 100.24 29.74 147.91
N ARG A 655 101.14 29.99 146.95
CA ARG A 655 102.55 30.33 147.24
C ARG A 655 102.70 31.67 147.98
N VAL A 656 101.86 32.67 147.68
CA VAL A 656 101.84 33.95 148.41
C VAL A 656 101.24 33.77 149.81
N GLU A 657 100.17 32.98 149.97
CA GLU A 657 99.64 32.64 151.30
C GLU A 657 100.67 31.93 152.18
N LEU A 658 101.41 30.96 151.64
CA LEU A 658 102.51 30.30 152.33
C LEU A 658 103.63 31.29 152.71
N THR A 659 103.92 32.27 151.84
CA THR A 659 104.91 33.33 152.15
C THR A 659 104.44 34.23 153.31
N ASN A 660 103.16 34.56 153.35
CA ASN A 660 102.57 35.35 154.44
C ASN A 660 102.51 34.55 155.76
N ARG A 661 102.17 33.26 155.71
CA ARG A 661 102.23 32.36 156.89
C ARG A 661 103.64 32.26 157.48
N ILE A 662 104.67 32.24 156.64
CA ILE A 662 106.07 32.28 157.11
C ILE A 662 106.38 33.60 157.85
N ALA A 663 105.86 34.74 157.38
CA ALA A 663 106.04 36.03 158.07
C ALA A 663 105.26 36.12 159.39
N GLU A 664 104.10 35.47 159.49
CA GLU A 664 103.33 35.33 160.73
C GLU A 664 104.02 34.36 161.70
N GLU A 665 104.52 33.23 161.21
CA GLU A 665 105.38 32.33 161.98
C GLU A 665 106.66 33.05 162.46
N GLU A 666 107.25 33.99 161.71
CA GLU A 666 108.40 34.76 162.19
C GLU A 666 108.06 35.75 163.33
N LYS A 667 106.81 36.19 163.46
CA LYS A 667 106.32 36.89 164.67
C LYS A 667 106.15 35.91 165.82
N VAL A 668 105.40 34.83 165.61
CA VAL A 668 105.16 33.79 166.62
C VAL A 668 106.48 33.18 167.10
N LYS A 669 107.47 33.01 166.24
CA LYS A 669 108.84 32.55 166.53
C LYS A 669 109.60 33.50 167.45
N LYS A 670 109.35 34.82 167.42
CA LYS A 670 109.96 35.79 168.34
C LYS A 670 109.32 35.75 169.73
N GLU A 671 108.03 35.48 169.82
CA GLU A 671 107.32 35.25 171.08
C GLU A 671 107.66 33.87 171.67
N LEU A 672 107.73 32.84 170.82
CA LEU A 672 108.26 31.52 171.14
C LEU A 672 109.75 31.57 171.52
N HIS A 673 110.58 32.48 171.00
CA HIS A 673 111.97 32.64 171.51
C HIS A 673 111.99 33.12 172.96
N LYS A 674 110.98 33.88 173.41
CA LYS A 674 110.80 34.24 174.81
C LYS A 674 110.40 33.02 175.65
N SER A 675 109.36 32.29 175.23
CA SER A 675 108.89 31.09 175.94
C SER A 675 109.90 29.93 175.90
N LEU A 676 110.66 29.79 174.82
CA LEU A 676 111.77 28.84 174.69
C LEU A 676 112.94 29.25 175.58
N SER A 677 113.24 30.54 175.79
CA SER A 677 114.29 30.95 176.73
C SER A 677 114.02 30.45 178.16
N ASP A 678 112.75 30.33 178.57
CA ASP A 678 112.37 29.85 179.89
C ASP A 678 112.15 28.32 179.95
N LEU A 679 111.70 27.67 178.86
CA LEU A 679 111.70 26.21 178.74
C LEU A 679 113.11 25.61 178.56
N GLN A 680 114.02 26.32 177.90
CA GLN A 680 115.38 25.88 177.63
C GLN A 680 116.21 25.79 178.92
N LYS A 681 116.09 26.76 179.84
CA LYS A 681 116.62 26.66 181.22
C LYS A 681 116.12 25.41 181.95
N HIS A 682 114.87 25.03 181.69
CA HIS A 682 114.23 23.85 182.29
C HIS A 682 114.62 22.52 181.61
N GLN A 683 115.16 22.56 180.38
CA GLN A 683 115.59 21.39 179.61
C GLN A 683 117.11 21.17 179.63
N GLU A 684 117.92 22.24 179.75
CA GLU A 684 119.38 22.15 179.93
C GLU A 684 119.74 21.38 181.19
N SER A 685 119.01 21.61 182.30
CA SER A 685 119.14 20.82 183.55
C SER A 685 118.77 19.34 183.40
N LYS A 686 118.06 18.94 182.33
CA LYS A 686 117.80 17.53 181.99
C LYS A 686 118.72 16.97 180.89
N HIS A 687 119.52 17.82 180.25
CA HIS A 687 120.52 17.40 179.27
C HIS A 687 121.77 16.81 179.95
N GLU A 688 122.17 17.36 181.10
CA GLU A 688 123.34 16.88 181.86
C GLU A 688 123.12 15.47 182.44
N GLU A 689 121.92 15.16 182.95
CA GLU A 689 121.57 13.81 183.41
C GLU A 689 121.70 12.76 182.30
N MET A 690 121.06 13.00 181.13
CA MET A 690 121.02 12.05 180.01
C MET A 690 122.40 11.78 179.39
N THR A 691 123.24 12.81 179.28
CA THR A 691 124.55 12.70 178.61
C THR A 691 125.58 11.91 179.42
N SER A 692 125.32 11.62 180.70
CA SER A 692 126.11 10.67 181.49
C SER A 692 125.91 9.23 181.00
N ALA A 693 124.67 8.75 180.97
CA ALA A 693 124.31 7.35 180.70
C ALA A 693 124.64 6.90 179.26
N ASN A 694 124.41 7.75 178.25
CA ASN A 694 124.51 7.35 176.86
C ASN A 694 125.96 7.07 176.38
N ARG A 695 126.97 7.48 177.16
CA ARG A 695 128.38 7.10 176.92
C ARG A 695 128.64 5.61 177.13
N GLN A 696 127.81 4.92 177.90
CA GLN A 696 128.03 3.54 178.32
C GLN A 696 127.51 2.50 177.31
N LEU A 697 126.49 2.83 176.50
CA LEU A 697 125.89 1.92 175.51
C LEU A 697 126.63 1.85 174.17
N LYS A 698 127.50 2.82 173.85
CA LYS A 698 128.13 2.89 172.52
C LYS A 698 129.08 1.72 172.25
N MET A 699 129.69 1.14 173.28
CA MET A 699 130.74 0.13 173.16
C MET A 699 130.25 -1.27 172.70
N GLU A 700 128.95 -1.56 172.75
CA GLU A 700 128.46 -2.92 172.48
C GLU A 700 128.26 -3.24 170.98
N ARG A 701 127.99 -2.23 170.14
CA ARG A 701 127.39 -2.47 168.80
C ARG A 701 128.38 -2.69 167.67
N GLU A 702 129.64 -2.32 167.85
CA GLU A 702 130.67 -2.38 166.79
C GLU A 702 131.09 -3.83 166.44
N LEU A 703 130.68 -4.82 167.25
CA LEU A 703 130.96 -6.25 167.05
C LEU A 703 130.10 -6.94 165.96
N HIS A 704 128.91 -6.44 165.65
CA HIS A 704 127.92 -7.19 164.85
C HIS A 704 128.02 -6.99 163.32
N GLN A 705 128.97 -6.20 162.82
CA GLN A 705 128.95 -5.73 161.43
C GLN A 705 129.74 -6.61 160.43
N GLN A 706 130.32 -7.73 160.89
CA GLN A 706 131.34 -8.49 160.16
C GLN A 706 130.82 -9.70 159.34
N GLU A 707 129.62 -10.22 159.62
CA GLU A 707 129.28 -11.64 159.33
C GLU A 707 128.53 -11.92 158.00
N LEU A 708 128.20 -10.91 157.18
CA LEU A 708 127.14 -11.01 156.15
C LEU A 708 127.59 -11.05 154.66
N ALA A 709 128.88 -11.20 154.36
CA ALA A 709 129.41 -10.91 153.02
C ALA A 709 129.29 -12.03 151.96
N ASP A 710 129.34 -13.31 152.34
CA ASP A 710 129.96 -14.36 151.49
C ASP A 710 129.04 -15.14 150.52
N LEU A 711 127.73 -14.85 150.45
CA LEU A 711 126.71 -15.79 149.93
C LEU A 711 126.15 -15.54 148.49
N ARG A 712 126.92 -15.02 147.51
CA ARG A 712 126.33 -14.29 146.36
C ARG A 712 126.48 -14.79 144.89
N LEU A 713 127.14 -15.92 144.56
CA LEU A 713 127.80 -16.04 143.23
C LEU A 713 127.34 -17.09 142.18
N GLU A 714 126.45 -18.06 142.45
CA GLU A 714 126.39 -19.29 141.62
C GLU A 714 125.34 -19.39 140.48
N LEU A 715 124.54 -18.35 140.24
CA LEU A 715 123.23 -18.49 139.57
C LEU A 715 123.16 -17.76 138.21
N GLN A 716 123.25 -18.48 137.06
CA GLN A 716 123.21 -17.84 135.73
C GLN A 716 122.60 -18.62 134.51
N ASN A 717 123.38 -19.40 133.75
CA ASN A 717 123.22 -19.53 132.28
C ASN A 717 122.42 -20.77 131.78
N VAL A 718 121.62 -20.64 130.70
CA VAL A 718 120.73 -21.72 130.18
C VAL A 718 120.43 -21.75 128.65
N LYS A 719 120.04 -20.64 127.99
CA LYS A 719 118.84 -20.66 127.09
C LYS A 719 119.01 -20.10 125.64
N VAL A 720 119.17 -20.96 124.61
CA VAL A 720 119.03 -20.67 123.15
C VAL A 720 118.64 -21.95 122.37
N LYS A 721 117.85 -21.91 121.24
CA LYS A 721 117.82 -23.01 120.20
C LYS A 721 116.98 -22.90 118.90
N HIS A 722 115.84 -22.21 118.83
CA HIS A 722 114.59 -22.88 118.35
C HIS A 722 114.05 -22.60 116.90
N GLU A 723 114.86 -22.18 115.93
CA GLU A 723 114.40 -21.09 115.01
C GLU A 723 114.57 -21.33 113.48
N ARG A 724 113.71 -22.13 112.77
CA ARG A 724 113.84 -22.41 111.30
C ARG A 724 112.59 -22.55 110.40
N ASN A 725 112.11 -23.77 110.13
CA ASN A 725 111.56 -24.19 108.82
C ASN A 725 110.19 -23.60 108.41
N VAL A 726 110.09 -22.83 107.31
CA VAL A 726 108.83 -22.18 106.84
C VAL A 726 108.66 -22.02 105.29
N GLN A 727 109.62 -22.32 104.41
CA GLN A 727 109.83 -21.54 103.15
C GLN A 727 109.26 -22.00 101.76
N GLU A 728 108.45 -23.05 101.58
CA GLU A 728 108.39 -23.78 100.27
C GLU A 728 107.21 -23.54 99.27
N LEU A 729 106.15 -22.76 99.55
CA LEU A 729 104.81 -22.99 98.96
C LEU A 729 104.34 -22.24 97.66
N MET A 730 105.11 -21.35 97.04
CA MET A 730 104.53 -20.20 96.30
C MET A 730 104.14 -20.34 94.78
N LYS A 731 104.17 -21.51 94.13
CA LYS A 731 104.69 -21.58 92.73
C LYS A 731 103.87 -22.33 91.64
N LEU A 732 102.65 -21.88 91.24
CA LEU A 732 101.82 -22.55 90.19
C LEU A 732 101.11 -21.64 89.12
N LEU A 733 99.81 -21.89 88.80
CA LEU A 733 99.17 -21.74 87.46
C LEU A 733 98.66 -20.32 87.05
N LYS A 734 98.41 -20.07 85.74
CA LYS A 734 97.96 -18.75 85.21
C LYS A 734 97.37 -18.61 83.76
N GLN A 735 96.90 -19.64 83.03
CA GLN A 735 97.01 -19.60 81.54
C GLN A 735 95.76 -19.79 80.61
N GLU A 736 94.53 -20.09 81.05
CA GLU A 736 93.53 -20.75 80.16
C GLU A 736 92.35 -19.93 79.53
N LYS A 737 92.25 -18.59 79.64
CA LYS A 737 90.90 -17.95 79.70
C LYS A 737 90.33 -17.15 78.50
N ASP A 738 91.04 -16.86 77.41
CA ASP A 738 90.78 -15.60 76.66
C ASP A 738 90.03 -15.68 75.30
N ASP A 739 89.61 -16.85 74.79
CA ASP A 739 89.26 -17.04 73.35
C ASP A 739 87.78 -16.86 72.88
N ALA A 740 86.79 -16.57 73.73
CA ALA A 740 85.39 -16.97 73.46
C ALA A 740 84.39 -15.94 72.83
N ASP A 741 84.76 -14.68 72.60
CA ASP A 741 83.81 -13.54 72.80
C ASP A 741 82.96 -13.05 71.57
N ALA A 742 83.04 -13.67 70.39
CA ALA A 742 82.83 -12.92 69.13
C ALA A 742 81.41 -12.78 68.52
N GLN A 743 80.53 -13.79 68.56
CA GLN A 743 79.64 -14.05 67.40
C GLN A 743 78.25 -13.36 67.29
N ILE A 744 77.41 -13.33 68.33
CA ILE A 744 75.94 -13.46 68.14
C ILE A 744 75.16 -12.14 67.82
N ARG A 745 75.84 -11.03 67.50
CA ARG A 745 75.24 -9.68 67.45
C ARG A 745 74.24 -9.35 66.33
N MET A 746 74.07 -10.18 65.29
CA MET A 746 73.42 -9.74 64.04
C MET A 746 71.88 -9.78 63.96
N LEU A 747 71.16 -10.59 64.75
CA LEU A 747 69.86 -11.10 64.30
C LEU A 747 68.65 -10.13 64.34
N LYS A 748 67.74 -10.25 65.31
CA LYS A 748 66.30 -10.04 65.01
C LYS A 748 65.67 -8.75 65.50
N MET A 749 66.13 -7.68 64.84
CA MET A 749 65.53 -6.34 64.82
C MET A 749 64.15 -6.30 64.10
N GLU A 750 63.89 -7.28 63.22
CA GLU A 750 62.75 -7.33 62.28
C GLU A 750 61.37 -7.58 62.93
N LEU A 751 61.30 -7.98 64.20
CA LEU A 751 60.06 -8.52 64.82
C LEU A 751 59.05 -7.45 65.32
N VAL A 752 59.34 -6.17 65.12
CA VAL A 752 58.70 -5.07 65.87
C VAL A 752 57.49 -4.44 65.16
N GLU A 753 57.52 -4.33 63.83
CA GLU A 753 56.71 -3.31 63.13
C GLU A 753 55.25 -3.71 62.89
N GLU A 754 54.94 -4.97 62.56
CA GLU A 754 53.57 -5.45 62.28
C GLU A 754 52.57 -5.24 63.43
N LYS A 755 53.04 -5.16 64.69
CA LYS A 755 52.17 -5.08 65.89
C LYS A 755 51.56 -3.70 66.16
N SER A 756 51.88 -2.71 65.32
CA SER A 756 51.45 -1.31 65.49
C SER A 756 50.04 -1.03 64.93
N THR A 757 49.74 -1.55 63.74
CA THR A 757 48.61 -1.12 62.89
C THR A 757 47.23 -1.53 63.41
N VAL A 758 47.09 -2.74 63.98
CA VAL A 758 45.79 -3.31 64.39
C VAL A 758 45.09 -2.53 65.52
N LYS A 759 45.84 -1.74 66.32
CA LYS A 759 45.31 -1.10 67.54
C LYS A 759 44.53 0.20 67.30
N THR A 760 44.64 0.83 66.12
CA THR A 760 43.98 2.11 65.83
C THR A 760 42.53 1.92 65.40
N GLN A 761 42.25 0.94 64.54
CA GLN A 761 40.93 0.68 63.95
C GLN A 761 39.85 0.37 65.00
N CYS A 762 40.17 -0.36 66.06
CA CYS A 762 39.22 -0.73 67.11
C CYS A 762 38.60 0.49 67.85
N ARG A 763 39.21 1.67 67.80
CA ARG A 763 38.73 2.87 68.51
C ARG A 763 37.70 3.71 67.75
N GLN A 764 37.51 3.46 66.45
CA GLN A 764 36.48 4.15 65.66
C GLN A 764 35.12 3.43 65.73
N LEU A 765 35.13 2.10 65.80
CA LEU A 765 33.91 1.27 65.89
C LEU A 765 33.06 1.57 67.13
N GLU A 766 33.66 1.86 68.29
CA GLU A 766 32.93 2.11 69.53
C GLU A 766 32.17 3.46 69.52
N LYS A 767 32.53 4.40 68.64
CA LYS A 767 31.77 5.66 68.46
C LYS A 767 30.55 5.45 67.57
N ILE A 768 30.76 4.85 66.39
CA ILE A 768 29.71 4.56 65.41
C ILE A 768 28.59 3.74 66.07
N LYS A 769 28.95 2.78 66.94
CA LYS A 769 28.01 1.98 67.72
C LYS A 769 27.01 2.79 68.55
N ILE A 770 27.46 3.85 69.24
CA ILE A 770 26.57 4.71 70.08
C ILE A 770 25.62 5.56 69.21
N GLU A 771 26.04 5.89 67.99
CA GLU A 771 25.18 6.55 67.00
C GLU A 771 24.20 5.56 66.36
N CYS A 772 24.62 4.31 66.11
CA CYS A 772 23.74 3.22 65.68
C CYS A 772 22.69 2.83 66.72
N ASP A 773 23.00 2.85 68.02
CA ASP A 773 22.03 2.53 69.08
C ASP A 773 20.88 3.57 69.08
N LYS A 774 21.20 4.87 68.98
CA LYS A 774 20.19 5.93 68.83
C LYS A 774 19.40 5.85 67.52
N LEU A 775 20.09 5.63 66.41
CA LEU A 775 19.43 5.43 65.11
C LEU A 775 18.57 4.16 65.10
N SER A 776 18.79 3.19 65.99
CA SER A 776 17.93 2.02 66.16
C SER A 776 16.67 2.34 66.96
N GLU A 777 16.72 3.22 67.95
CA GLU A 777 15.53 3.74 68.65
C GLU A 777 14.68 4.63 67.71
N GLU A 778 15.31 5.50 66.91
CA GLU A 778 14.61 6.28 65.88
C GLU A 778 14.11 5.41 64.71
N LEU A 779 14.83 4.36 64.33
CA LEU A 779 14.40 3.40 63.29
C LEU A 779 13.24 2.55 63.78
N THR A 780 13.26 2.04 65.01
CA THR A 780 12.14 1.24 65.55
C THR A 780 10.86 2.07 65.68
N GLN A 781 10.94 3.35 66.07
CA GLN A 781 9.79 4.26 65.99
C GLN A 781 9.33 4.50 64.54
N ASN A 782 10.26 4.71 63.60
CA ASN A 782 9.94 4.79 62.17
C ASN A 782 9.41 3.48 61.58
N GLU A 783 9.72 2.32 62.17
CA GLU A 783 9.25 0.99 61.79
C GLU A 783 7.84 0.73 62.34
N GLU A 784 7.52 1.16 63.56
CA GLU A 784 6.15 1.15 64.10
C GLU A 784 5.24 2.13 63.33
N GLU A 785 5.72 3.34 63.03
CA GLU A 785 5.02 4.24 62.10
C GLU A 785 4.95 3.67 60.68
N ASN A 786 5.97 2.93 60.20
CA ASN A 786 5.89 2.19 58.94
C ASN A 786 4.86 1.07 58.98
N VAL A 787 4.65 0.38 60.11
CA VAL A 787 3.62 -0.66 60.24
C VAL A 787 2.23 -0.02 60.20
N LEU A 788 2.03 1.12 60.87
CA LEU A 788 0.80 1.91 60.77
C LEU A 788 0.58 2.47 59.36
N LEU A 789 1.64 2.92 58.67
CA LEU A 789 1.59 3.37 57.28
C LEU A 789 1.41 2.20 56.30
N ARG A 790 1.94 1.00 56.58
CA ARG A 790 1.73 -0.21 55.77
C ARG A 790 0.32 -0.74 55.91
N GLN A 791 -0.24 -0.76 57.12
CA GLN A 791 -1.66 -1.05 57.33
C GLN A 791 -2.57 -0.03 56.63
N LYS A 792 -2.21 1.26 56.63
CA LYS A 792 -2.88 2.28 55.81
C LYS A 792 -2.68 2.05 54.31
N CYS A 793 -1.50 1.66 53.86
CA CYS A 793 -1.22 1.34 52.46
C CYS A 793 -1.90 0.06 52.00
N GLU A 794 -2.12 -0.93 52.87
CA GLU A 794 -2.90 -2.14 52.60
C GLU A 794 -4.40 -1.85 52.60
N PHE A 795 -4.88 -0.96 53.47
CA PHE A 795 -6.23 -0.40 53.38
C PHE A 795 -6.43 0.38 52.07
N VAL A 796 -5.46 1.23 51.68
CA VAL A 796 -5.45 1.91 50.37
C VAL A 796 -5.29 0.92 49.21
N LYS A 797 -4.64 -0.23 49.40
CA LYS A 797 -4.55 -1.30 48.39
C LYS A 797 -5.88 -2.03 48.23
N GLN A 798 -6.64 -2.24 49.30
CA GLN A 798 -8.02 -2.73 49.25
C GLN A 798 -9.00 -1.69 48.68
N GLU A 799 -8.76 -0.39 48.89
CA GLU A 799 -9.45 0.68 48.14
C GLU A 799 -9.05 0.69 46.65
N LEU A 800 -7.79 0.36 46.32
CA LEU A 800 -7.34 0.23 44.94
C LEU A 800 -7.93 -1.01 44.25
N GLU A 801 -8.08 -2.15 44.92
CA GLU A 801 -8.84 -3.30 44.37
C GLU A 801 -10.35 -3.01 44.22
N LYS A 802 -10.90 -2.03 44.95
CA LYS A 802 -12.24 -1.48 44.66
C LYS A 802 -12.20 -0.47 43.50
N LYS A 803 -11.10 0.27 43.33
CA LYS A 803 -10.88 1.16 42.17
C LYS A 803 -10.68 0.39 40.87
N ASP A 804 -10.00 -0.74 40.86
CA ASP A 804 -9.89 -1.59 39.67
C ASP A 804 -11.27 -2.11 39.22
N LYS A 805 -12.19 -2.36 40.17
CA LYS A 805 -13.60 -2.65 39.85
C LYS A 805 -14.31 -1.42 39.27
N GLN A 806 -14.06 -0.21 39.80
CA GLN A 806 -14.52 1.03 39.18
C GLN A 806 -13.88 1.31 37.80
N ILE A 807 -12.67 0.81 37.53
CA ILE A 807 -12.02 0.92 36.22
C ILE A 807 -12.65 -0.08 35.22
N SER A 808 -13.16 -1.23 35.67
CA SER A 808 -14.04 -2.07 34.85
C SER A 808 -15.42 -1.41 34.62
N ASP A 809 -15.94 -0.63 35.58
CA ASP A 809 -17.07 0.28 35.31
C ASP A 809 -16.71 1.41 34.32
N GLU A 810 -15.41 1.72 34.13
CA GLU A 810 -14.88 2.60 33.07
C GLU A 810 -14.61 1.85 31.74
N GLU A 811 -14.56 0.52 31.72
CA GLU A 811 -14.72 -0.26 30.47
C GLU A 811 -16.16 -0.10 29.93
N ASP A 812 -17.14 0.17 30.79
CA ASP A 812 -18.47 0.65 30.39
C ASP A 812 -18.51 2.15 30.02
N HIS A 813 -17.39 2.88 30.20
CA HIS A 813 -17.13 4.14 29.50
C HIS A 813 -16.53 3.91 28.10
N LEU A 814 -15.71 2.87 27.90
CA LEU A 814 -15.29 2.39 26.57
C LEU A 814 -16.50 1.94 25.73
N ARG A 815 -17.56 1.42 26.35
CA ARG A 815 -18.85 1.15 25.68
C ARG A 815 -19.49 2.40 25.04
N ARG A 816 -19.22 3.60 25.55
CA ARG A 816 -19.61 4.90 24.95
C ARG A 816 -18.67 5.37 23.83
N MET A 817 -17.50 4.75 23.68
CA MET A 817 -16.61 4.97 22.52
C MET A 817 -17.23 4.41 21.23
N ASP A 818 -18.02 3.34 21.32
CA ASP A 818 -18.79 2.80 20.19
C ASP A 818 -19.94 3.72 19.74
N GLU A 819 -20.53 4.53 20.64
CA GLU A 819 -21.51 5.55 20.25
C GLU A 819 -20.86 6.70 19.46
N ALA A 820 -19.61 7.05 19.77
CA ALA A 820 -18.83 8.01 18.99
C ALA A 820 -18.44 7.44 17.62
N ARG A 821 -18.01 6.17 17.57
CA ARG A 821 -17.77 5.41 16.33
C ARG A 821 -19.01 5.38 15.42
N GLN A 822 -20.21 5.28 15.99
CA GLN A 822 -21.46 5.34 15.23
C GLN A 822 -21.72 6.72 14.60
N LYS A 823 -21.19 7.82 15.16
CA LYS A 823 -21.25 9.16 14.53
C LYS A 823 -20.29 9.28 13.35
N PHE A 824 -19.08 8.72 13.44
CA PHE A 824 -18.18 8.63 12.29
C PHE A 824 -18.78 7.80 11.14
N LYS A 825 -19.61 6.79 11.45
CA LYS A 825 -20.38 6.03 10.46
C LYS A 825 -21.40 6.88 9.68
N VAL A 826 -21.94 7.95 10.29
CA VAL A 826 -22.82 8.93 9.60
C VAL A 826 -22.01 9.89 8.73
N GLN A 827 -20.77 10.20 9.10
CA GLN A 827 -19.87 11.02 8.28
C GLN A 827 -19.34 10.27 7.04
N LEU A 828 -19.09 8.96 7.17
CA LEU A 828 -18.89 8.04 6.03
C LEU A 828 -20.04 8.15 5.01
N HIS A 829 -21.29 8.07 5.49
CA HIS A 829 -22.47 8.14 4.63
C HIS A 829 -22.64 9.52 3.95
N HIS A 830 -22.03 10.58 4.49
CA HIS A 830 -21.98 11.89 3.85
C HIS A 830 -20.99 11.92 2.67
N LEU A 831 -19.89 11.18 2.74
CA LEU A 831 -18.90 11.03 1.67
C LEU A 831 -19.39 10.09 0.55
N GLU A 832 -20.18 9.06 0.89
CA GLU A 832 -20.90 8.24 -0.09
C GLU A 832 -21.89 9.08 -0.93
N MET A 833 -22.63 9.99 -0.30
CA MET A 833 -23.50 10.96 -1.01
C MET A 833 -22.70 11.90 -1.94
N GLU A 834 -21.45 12.24 -1.61
CA GLU A 834 -20.57 13.00 -2.51
C GLU A 834 -20.07 12.14 -3.69
N GLN A 835 -19.82 10.83 -3.48
CA GLN A 835 -19.58 9.90 -4.60
C GLN A 835 -20.80 9.75 -5.53
N GLU A 836 -22.03 9.61 -5.02
CA GLU A 836 -23.23 9.55 -5.85
C GLU A 836 -23.40 10.83 -6.70
N SER A 837 -23.08 11.99 -6.13
CA SER A 837 -23.09 13.28 -6.84
C SER A 837 -22.06 13.31 -7.99
N ILE A 838 -20.85 12.79 -7.76
CA ILE A 838 -19.79 12.67 -8.78
C ILE A 838 -20.18 11.66 -9.87
N LEU A 839 -20.75 10.50 -9.51
CA LEU A 839 -21.25 9.50 -10.46
C LEU A 839 -22.41 10.06 -11.30
N THR A 840 -23.28 10.88 -10.72
CA THR A 840 -24.34 11.59 -11.44
C THR A 840 -23.76 12.58 -12.46
N MET A 841 -22.68 13.28 -12.10
CA MET A 841 -21.96 14.19 -13.00
C MET A 841 -21.34 13.43 -14.19
N ILE A 842 -20.63 12.33 -13.92
CA ILE A 842 -20.03 11.44 -14.94
C ILE A 842 -21.12 10.85 -15.86
N GLY A 843 -22.28 10.48 -15.32
CA GLY A 843 -23.43 10.03 -16.11
C GLY A 843 -23.92 11.08 -17.12
N SER A 844 -23.89 12.37 -16.75
CA SER A 844 -24.25 13.47 -17.66
C SER A 844 -23.22 13.73 -18.76
N GLU A 845 -21.94 13.44 -18.52
CA GLU A 845 -20.88 13.54 -19.54
C GLU A 845 -20.85 12.33 -20.49
N ILE A 846 -21.21 11.13 -20.01
CA ILE A 846 -21.41 9.96 -20.89
C ILE A 846 -22.56 10.22 -21.89
N ASP A 847 -23.62 10.93 -21.47
CA ASP A 847 -24.74 11.30 -22.35
C ASP A 847 -24.37 12.36 -23.40
N ALA A 848 -23.22 13.05 -23.25
CA ALA A 848 -22.65 13.92 -24.29
C ALA A 848 -22.10 13.10 -25.47
N ALA A 849 -21.44 11.96 -25.19
CA ALA A 849 -20.81 11.13 -26.21
C ALA A 849 -21.84 10.50 -27.16
N CYS A 850 -22.95 9.98 -26.64
CA CYS A 850 -23.94 9.24 -27.43
C CYS A 850 -24.68 10.07 -28.48
N LYS A 851 -24.84 11.39 -28.30
CA LYS A 851 -25.48 12.27 -29.30
C LYS A 851 -24.53 12.76 -30.39
N ILE A 852 -23.23 12.78 -30.13
CA ILE A 852 -22.21 13.22 -31.10
C ILE A 852 -21.77 12.05 -32.00
N PHE A 853 -21.63 10.84 -31.45
CA PHE A 853 -21.21 9.66 -32.22
C PHE A 853 -22.31 8.95 -33.02
N SER A 854 -23.56 9.43 -32.98
CA SER A 854 -24.70 8.75 -33.64
C SER A 854 -25.10 9.32 -35.00
N ARG A 855 -24.35 10.25 -35.62
CA ARG A 855 -24.67 10.72 -36.98
C ARG A 855 -23.54 11.28 -37.86
N ASP A 856 -22.33 10.73 -37.75
CA ASP A 856 -21.38 10.71 -38.87
C ASP A 856 -20.81 9.30 -39.04
N SER A 857 -20.99 8.70 -40.23
CA SER A 857 -20.66 7.32 -40.67
C SER A 857 -21.80 6.48 -41.29
N MET A 858 -23.00 7.02 -41.51
CA MET A 858 -23.95 6.39 -42.43
C MET A 858 -23.64 6.84 -43.88
N GLU A 859 -23.09 5.91 -44.67
CA GLU A 859 -23.16 5.83 -46.14
C GLU A 859 -22.76 7.11 -46.92
N LYS A 860 -21.60 7.18 -47.60
CA LYS A 860 -20.94 6.13 -48.40
C LYS A 860 -21.88 5.41 -49.39
N PHE A 861 -22.69 6.20 -50.11
CA PHE A 861 -22.99 5.89 -51.52
C PHE A 861 -22.43 6.98 -52.43
N LYS A 862 -21.60 6.56 -53.40
CA LYS A 862 -20.58 7.33 -54.14
C LYS A 862 -19.37 7.74 -53.28
N VAL A 863 -18.13 7.58 -53.75
CA VAL A 863 -17.60 6.81 -54.91
C VAL A 863 -16.18 6.43 -54.46
N ILE A 864 -15.80 5.14 -54.57
CA ILE A 864 -14.55 4.56 -54.04
C ILE A 864 -14.53 4.44 -52.49
#